data_AF-A0A0X3NX45-F1
#
_entry.id   AF-A0A0X3NX45-F1
#
_cell.length_a   1.000
_cell.length_b   1.000
_cell.length_c   1.000
_cell.angle_alpha   90.00
_cell.angle_beta   90.00
_cell.angle_gamma   90.00
#
_symmetry.space_group_name_H-M   'P 1'
#
loop_
_entity.id
_entity.type
_entity.pdbx_description
1 polymer ?
#
loop_
_entity_poly.entity_id
_entity_poly.type
_entity_poly.pdbx_seq_one_letter_code
_entity_poly.pdbx_strand_id
1 'polypeptide(L)'
;QISSLVSVSALSGSSLLAGTHTQQQQHALSTKELSLERELAASLSYDILASQKRSSDVAFGESQVAFEREVKHVKLELQSAERERDAATAQCRRLNLQLRECQEELSRVRQTLSETKLDARARVDSLLNVSRENEALEEKADLLKGELLRTRIQLEKTQSEVLNLKLEIETTRNAQGLAERQLAELQHLFDEQAASISQLALVEERKSELESENASLRTRLEQALHGPGNSSSLISRPDGSGLMRSSSLLHSTRLEQRVAALESENAELRRKQADLLVAKTEAETLKEKLARANEWRERALLAEEVTQAAGRDVSALSSAVNEPTAVSQVQRENALLLAEQGQLRGQIKANEVEIADVKSRILVLTTETERLEASLKCLDQINRRQSKRITILQQERDMYRQFVDSYQDADATLASPSADLVFQFKTAVSGLQSSLDAFAAESSAETTELQRLLSELARRGERTVAAGLQSDPEALEILGGVDRKTIQELRRNIAELEEANAQLKESRERVELENECMRARGAFNPDETRVLHLVSNPADNAVNNLKEELVTLRKENGTLKQRVSILQDRLSRLYEKRLVTADAHNCGNVTMAVQEALKDHPDPLSEIKRLKKELSAEKWRGEKAMQMFASVSSEFREACGLLFGYNLVMRQSGVYKVQLRCSLHSGEFLKFPRHGDSVRLTDYPQSLCNDDELHQLITSELPAPQLLARLFLTTVEKPELSTMLM
;
A
#
# COMPACT_ATOMS: atom_id res chain seq x y z
N GLN A 1 84.71 13.52 -56.61
CA GLN A 1 85.86 13.49 -55.67
C GLN A 1 86.88 12.51 -56.24
N ILE A 2 88.12 12.99 -56.47
CA ILE A 2 89.41 12.26 -56.65
C ILE A 2 89.49 11.32 -57.89
N SER A 3 90.15 11.64 -59.02
CA SER A 3 91.59 11.86 -59.33
C SER A 3 92.50 10.61 -59.27
N SER A 4 92.96 10.12 -60.42
CA SER A 4 94.32 9.59 -60.78
C SER A 4 94.17 8.64 -61.99
N LEU A 5 94.68 8.90 -63.20
CA LEU A 5 96.08 8.96 -63.67
C LEU A 5 96.95 7.81 -63.17
N VAL A 6 97.39 6.94 -64.10
CA VAL A 6 98.81 6.69 -64.42
C VAL A 6 98.91 5.72 -65.62
N SER A 7 99.64 6.19 -66.62
CA SER A 7 100.14 5.48 -67.80
C SER A 7 101.24 4.47 -67.46
N VAL A 8 101.61 3.59 -68.41
CA VAL A 8 102.97 3.22 -68.85
C VAL A 8 102.86 1.92 -69.66
N SER A 9 103.54 1.62 -70.77
CA SER A 9 104.29 2.30 -71.85
C SER A 9 104.79 1.18 -72.77
N ALA A 10 105.13 1.51 -74.04
CA ALA A 10 106.29 0.98 -74.81
C ALA A 10 106.28 -0.52 -75.22
N LEU A 11 106.60 -0.99 -76.43
CA LEU A 11 107.69 -0.75 -77.41
C LEU A 11 107.43 -1.76 -78.58
N SER A 12 107.92 -1.73 -79.83
CA SER A 12 108.86 -0.91 -80.59
C SER A 12 108.85 -1.38 -82.06
N GLY A 13 109.39 -0.55 -82.97
CA GLY A 13 110.12 -0.99 -84.16
C GLY A 13 109.94 -0.05 -85.36
N SER A 14 110.94 0.51 -86.05
CA SER A 14 112.40 0.46 -85.92
C SER A 14 113.04 1.60 -86.74
N SER A 15 114.23 1.97 -86.30
CA SER A 15 115.27 2.93 -86.75
C SER A 15 115.87 2.66 -88.16
N LEU A 16 116.16 3.67 -89.00
CA LEU A 16 117.43 4.42 -89.22
C LEU A 16 118.58 3.66 -89.95
N LEU A 17 119.06 4.15 -91.12
CA LEU A 17 120.37 4.83 -91.34
C LEU A 17 120.91 4.80 -92.79
N ALA A 18 121.71 5.82 -93.10
CA ALA A 18 122.37 6.15 -94.36
C ALA A 18 123.91 6.01 -94.29
N GLY A 19 124.55 5.93 -95.47
CA GLY A 19 126.01 6.17 -95.71
C GLY A 19 126.90 4.92 -95.61
N THR A 20 127.94 4.65 -96.43
CA THR A 20 128.69 5.36 -97.49
C THR A 20 129.57 4.37 -98.29
N HIS A 21 130.00 4.77 -99.49
CA HIS A 21 131.15 4.35 -100.35
C HIS A 21 132.40 3.73 -99.62
N THR A 22 133.36 2.96 -100.17
CA THR A 22 133.89 2.68 -101.54
C THR A 22 134.93 1.53 -101.51
N GLN A 23 135.07 0.81 -102.64
CA GLN A 23 136.28 0.24 -103.29
C GLN A 23 137.26 -0.80 -102.67
N GLN A 24 137.40 -1.87 -103.47
CA GLN A 24 138.61 -2.56 -103.97
C GLN A 24 139.31 -3.69 -103.18
N GLN A 25 139.30 -4.87 -103.84
CA GLN A 25 140.32 -5.92 -103.93
C GLN A 25 140.77 -6.65 -102.64
N GLN A 26 140.35 -7.91 -102.47
CA GLN A 26 141.21 -9.08 -102.70
C GLN A 26 140.43 -10.40 -102.49
N HIS A 27 140.81 -11.40 -103.28
CA HIS A 27 140.10 -12.64 -103.54
C HIS A 27 140.28 -13.71 -102.45
N ALA A 28 139.17 -14.43 -102.21
CA ALA A 28 139.08 -15.89 -102.13
C ALA A 28 139.85 -16.64 -101.02
N LEU A 29 139.50 -16.43 -99.75
CA LEU A 29 139.69 -17.45 -98.68
C LEU A 29 138.65 -17.40 -97.54
N SER A 30 137.54 -16.66 -97.67
CA SER A 30 136.54 -16.43 -96.60
C SER A 30 135.13 -16.96 -96.94
N THR A 31 134.99 -17.92 -97.85
CA THR A 31 133.67 -18.45 -98.25
C THR A 31 133.18 -19.61 -97.37
N LYS A 32 134.01 -20.19 -96.50
CA LYS A 32 133.59 -21.26 -95.57
C LYS A 32 133.13 -20.76 -94.20
N GLU A 33 133.76 -19.75 -93.61
CA GLU A 33 133.35 -19.18 -92.31
C GLU A 33 132.01 -18.43 -92.41
N LEU A 34 131.77 -17.71 -93.51
CA LEU A 34 130.48 -17.05 -93.80
C LEU A 34 129.31 -18.03 -93.98
N SER A 35 129.57 -19.32 -94.27
CA SER A 35 128.51 -20.34 -94.40
C SER A 35 128.06 -20.87 -93.02
N LEU A 36 129.02 -21.10 -92.12
CA LEU A 36 128.75 -21.58 -90.76
C LEU A 36 128.13 -20.50 -89.87
N GLU A 37 128.56 -19.24 -90.00
CA GLU A 37 127.93 -18.11 -89.29
C GLU A 37 126.50 -17.85 -89.77
N ARG A 38 126.20 -18.09 -91.05
CA ARG A 38 124.84 -18.00 -91.59
C ARG A 38 123.94 -19.13 -91.12
N GLU A 39 124.46 -20.36 -91.00
CA GLU A 39 123.70 -21.49 -90.45
C GLU A 39 123.43 -21.34 -88.94
N LEU A 40 124.42 -20.87 -88.17
CA LEU A 40 124.25 -20.55 -86.75
C LEU A 40 123.27 -19.39 -86.54
N ALA A 41 123.36 -18.32 -87.33
CA ALA A 41 122.40 -17.21 -87.27
C ALA A 41 120.99 -17.63 -87.68
N ALA A 42 120.84 -18.56 -88.63
CA ALA A 42 119.54 -19.11 -89.02
C ALA A 42 118.94 -20.01 -87.91
N SER A 43 119.75 -20.85 -87.25
CA SER A 43 119.32 -21.65 -86.10
C SER A 43 118.91 -20.77 -84.93
N LEU A 44 119.70 -19.73 -84.60
CA LEU A 44 119.39 -18.81 -83.51
C LEU A 44 118.13 -18.00 -83.83
N SER A 45 117.94 -17.59 -85.08
CA SER A 45 116.71 -16.93 -85.54
C SER A 45 115.49 -17.86 -85.45
N TYR A 46 115.65 -19.14 -85.78
CA TYR A 46 114.61 -20.16 -85.61
C TYR A 46 114.25 -20.37 -84.13
N ASP A 47 115.23 -20.45 -83.23
CA ASP A 47 114.99 -20.61 -81.79
C ASP A 47 114.36 -19.36 -81.16
N ILE A 48 114.73 -18.16 -81.63
CA ILE A 48 114.08 -16.90 -81.23
C ILE A 48 112.62 -16.87 -81.73
N LEU A 49 112.37 -17.25 -82.99
CA LEU A 49 111.01 -17.34 -83.53
C LEU A 49 110.18 -18.41 -82.80
N ALA A 50 110.77 -19.56 -82.47
CA ALA A 50 110.12 -20.64 -81.74
C ALA A 50 109.84 -20.28 -80.28
N SER A 51 110.69 -19.48 -79.64
CA SER A 51 110.45 -18.95 -78.28
C SER A 51 109.45 -17.80 -78.28
N GLN A 52 109.47 -16.92 -79.27
CA GLN A 52 108.44 -15.89 -79.47
C GLN A 52 107.07 -16.50 -79.76
N LYS A 53 107.00 -17.54 -80.60
CA LYS A 53 105.77 -18.29 -80.85
C LYS A 53 105.26 -18.94 -79.57
N ARG A 54 106.12 -19.64 -78.82
CA ARG A 54 105.74 -20.25 -77.53
C ARG A 54 105.27 -19.22 -76.50
N SER A 55 105.95 -18.06 -76.41
CA SER A 55 105.54 -16.95 -75.54
C SER A 55 104.18 -16.37 -75.95
N SER A 56 103.96 -16.18 -77.26
CA SER A 56 102.68 -15.74 -77.81
C SER A 56 101.56 -16.76 -77.56
N ASP A 57 101.83 -18.05 -77.70
CA ASP A 57 100.86 -19.12 -77.47
C ASP A 57 100.49 -19.23 -75.98
N VAL A 58 101.45 -19.04 -75.08
CA VAL A 58 101.22 -18.99 -73.62
C VAL A 58 100.43 -17.73 -73.24
N ALA A 59 100.81 -16.56 -73.75
CA ALA A 59 100.07 -15.31 -73.51
C ALA A 59 98.64 -15.37 -74.06
N PHE A 60 98.44 -16.00 -75.22
CA PHE A 60 97.12 -16.25 -75.78
C PHE A 60 96.31 -17.22 -74.89
N GLY A 61 96.92 -18.31 -74.41
CA GLY A 61 96.29 -19.24 -73.48
C GLY A 61 95.91 -18.61 -72.15
N GLU A 62 96.78 -17.77 -71.58
CA GLU A 62 96.50 -17.01 -70.36
C GLU A 62 95.37 -15.99 -70.56
N SER A 63 95.37 -15.28 -71.70
CA SER A 63 94.30 -14.35 -72.09
C SER A 63 92.97 -15.09 -72.28
N GLN A 64 92.98 -16.27 -72.90
CA GLN A 64 91.81 -17.11 -73.07
C GLN A 64 91.25 -17.59 -71.72
N VAL A 65 92.12 -18.07 -70.81
CA VAL A 65 91.72 -18.49 -69.46
C VAL A 65 91.17 -17.31 -68.64
N ALA A 66 91.77 -16.12 -68.76
CA ALA A 66 91.27 -14.91 -68.11
C ALA A 66 89.87 -14.54 -68.64
N PHE A 67 89.68 -14.55 -69.96
CA PHE A 67 88.39 -14.31 -70.60
C PHE A 67 87.34 -15.34 -70.17
N GLU A 68 87.69 -16.64 -70.13
CA GLU A 68 86.78 -17.70 -69.66
C GLU A 68 86.38 -17.52 -68.19
N ARG A 69 87.30 -17.05 -67.34
CA ARG A 69 87.00 -16.73 -65.93
C ARG A 69 86.06 -15.53 -65.83
N GLU A 70 86.30 -14.49 -66.61
CA GLU A 70 85.47 -13.28 -66.64
C GLU A 70 84.06 -13.58 -67.16
N VAL A 71 83.93 -14.39 -68.22
CA VAL A 71 82.63 -14.89 -68.70
C VAL A 71 81.90 -15.71 -67.63
N LYS A 72 82.60 -16.55 -66.86
CA LYS A 72 81.99 -17.28 -65.74
C LYS A 72 81.55 -16.35 -64.60
N HIS A 73 82.36 -15.34 -64.29
CA HIS A 73 82.03 -14.33 -63.28
C HIS A 73 80.76 -13.56 -63.67
N VAL A 74 80.71 -13.02 -64.88
CA VAL A 74 79.55 -12.28 -65.40
C VAL A 74 78.30 -13.18 -65.44
N LYS A 75 78.43 -14.47 -65.77
CA LYS A 75 77.30 -15.42 -65.72
C LYS A 75 76.77 -15.63 -64.30
N LEU A 76 77.65 -15.70 -63.29
CA LEU A 76 77.23 -15.84 -61.89
C LEU A 76 76.57 -14.57 -61.38
N GLU A 77 77.09 -13.40 -61.73
CA GLU A 77 76.50 -12.09 -61.40
C GLU A 77 75.13 -11.90 -62.08
N LEU A 78 74.99 -12.32 -63.34
CA LEU A 78 73.70 -12.30 -64.02
C LEU A 78 72.69 -13.20 -63.30
N GLN A 79 73.09 -14.41 -62.91
CA GLN A 79 72.23 -15.31 -62.15
C GLN A 79 71.88 -14.78 -60.75
N SER A 80 72.78 -14.08 -60.06
CA SER A 80 72.45 -13.45 -58.77
C SER A 80 71.47 -12.30 -58.96
N ALA A 81 71.69 -11.44 -59.96
CA ALA A 81 70.80 -10.34 -60.29
C ALA A 81 69.41 -10.83 -60.73
N GLU A 82 69.32 -11.94 -61.47
CA GLU A 82 68.04 -12.57 -61.84
C GLU A 82 67.28 -13.08 -60.61
N ARG A 83 67.98 -13.74 -59.66
CA ARG A 83 67.36 -14.19 -58.40
C ARG A 83 66.87 -13.02 -57.55
N GLU A 84 67.63 -11.93 -57.47
CA GLU A 84 67.23 -10.70 -56.77
C GLU A 84 66.01 -10.04 -57.42
N ARG A 85 65.98 -9.96 -58.75
CA ARG A 85 64.81 -9.48 -59.51
C ARG A 85 63.58 -10.33 -59.23
N ASP A 86 63.72 -11.66 -59.23
CA ASP A 86 62.60 -12.57 -59.00
C ASP A 86 62.10 -12.50 -57.55
N ALA A 87 63.00 -12.34 -56.57
CA ALA A 87 62.63 -12.09 -55.18
C ALA A 87 61.89 -10.76 -55.01
N ALA A 88 62.38 -9.68 -55.64
CA ALA A 88 61.75 -8.37 -55.61
C ALA A 88 60.37 -8.38 -56.29
N THR A 89 60.22 -9.06 -57.43
CA THR A 89 58.91 -9.19 -58.11
C THR A 89 57.92 -10.00 -57.26
N ALA A 90 58.35 -11.07 -56.58
CA ALA A 90 57.51 -11.82 -55.66
C ALA A 90 57.09 -10.97 -54.44
N GLN A 91 57.98 -10.13 -53.93
CA GLN A 91 57.66 -9.19 -52.84
C GLN A 91 56.66 -8.11 -53.29
N CYS A 92 56.85 -7.51 -54.48
CA CYS A 92 55.90 -6.58 -55.06
C CYS A 92 54.51 -7.20 -55.27
N ARG A 93 54.44 -8.47 -55.70
CA ARG A 93 53.15 -9.19 -55.84
C ARG A 93 52.46 -9.36 -54.49
N ARG A 94 53.18 -9.75 -53.44
CA ARG A 94 52.62 -9.87 -52.08
C ARG A 94 52.11 -8.54 -51.55
N LEU A 95 52.90 -7.47 -51.66
CA LEU A 95 52.50 -6.15 -51.20
C LEU A 95 51.28 -5.62 -51.96
N ASN A 96 51.18 -5.88 -53.27
CA ASN A 96 50.00 -5.50 -54.06
C ASN A 96 48.74 -6.29 -53.65
N LEU A 97 48.88 -7.56 -53.26
CA LEU A 97 47.75 -8.33 -52.74
C LEU A 97 47.26 -7.74 -51.41
N GLN A 98 48.19 -7.49 -50.47
CA GLN A 98 47.88 -6.87 -49.18
C GLN A 98 47.25 -5.47 -49.36
N LEU A 99 47.74 -4.68 -50.31
CA LEU A 99 47.17 -3.37 -50.60
C LEU A 99 45.71 -3.47 -51.07
N ARG A 100 45.38 -4.47 -51.91
CA ARG A 100 44.01 -4.72 -52.37
C ARG A 100 43.11 -5.18 -51.23
N GLU A 101 43.58 -6.11 -50.41
CA GLU A 101 42.85 -6.59 -49.22
C GLU A 101 42.53 -5.42 -48.28
N CYS A 102 43.53 -4.58 -47.96
CA CYS A 102 43.31 -3.37 -47.15
C CYS A 102 42.34 -2.38 -47.81
N GLN A 103 42.36 -2.23 -49.14
CA GLN A 103 41.43 -1.35 -49.87
C GLN A 103 39.99 -1.88 -49.82
N GLU A 104 39.79 -3.19 -49.93
CA GLU A 104 38.48 -3.84 -49.79
C GLU A 104 37.95 -3.78 -48.36
N GLU A 105 38.80 -3.98 -47.36
CA GLU A 105 38.41 -3.80 -45.96
C GLU A 105 38.02 -2.35 -45.68
N LEU A 106 38.78 -1.39 -46.20
CA LEU A 106 38.49 0.03 -46.03
C LEU A 106 37.20 0.46 -46.74
N SER A 107 36.88 -0.11 -47.90
CA SER A 107 35.59 0.14 -48.57
C SER A 107 34.42 -0.48 -47.81
N ARG A 108 34.56 -1.71 -47.28
CA ARG A 108 33.56 -2.35 -46.41
C ARG A 108 33.31 -1.51 -45.15
N VAL A 109 34.36 -1.07 -44.46
CA VAL A 109 34.24 -0.25 -43.24
C VAL A 109 33.58 1.10 -43.55
N ARG A 110 33.89 1.73 -44.69
CA ARG A 110 33.23 2.96 -45.13
C ARG A 110 31.73 2.74 -45.38
N GLN A 111 31.38 1.63 -46.01
CA GLN A 111 29.98 1.29 -46.27
C GLN A 111 29.22 1.07 -44.95
N THR A 112 29.75 0.26 -44.03
CA THR A 112 29.12 0.03 -42.71
C THR A 112 29.02 1.32 -41.89
N LEU A 113 30.01 2.22 -41.99
CA LEU A 113 29.96 3.52 -41.35
C LEU A 113 28.87 4.43 -41.96
N SER A 114 28.60 4.32 -43.26
CA SER A 114 27.55 5.07 -43.93
C SER A 114 26.15 4.58 -43.54
N GLU A 115 25.96 3.26 -43.48
CA GLU A 115 24.72 2.61 -43.06
C GLU A 115 24.40 2.96 -41.60
N THR A 116 25.36 2.79 -40.69
CA THR A 116 25.17 3.15 -39.27
C THR A 116 24.88 4.64 -39.06
N LYS A 117 25.43 5.55 -39.88
CA LYS A 117 25.11 6.98 -39.84
C LYS A 117 23.67 7.25 -40.30
N LEU A 118 23.19 6.54 -41.33
CA LEU A 118 21.80 6.66 -41.79
C LEU A 118 20.83 6.13 -40.73
N ASP A 119 21.13 4.97 -40.14
CA ASP A 119 20.34 4.39 -39.05
C ASP A 119 20.30 5.32 -37.83
N ALA A 120 21.43 5.91 -37.45
CA ALA A 120 21.49 6.85 -36.34
C ALA A 120 20.64 8.11 -36.62
N ARG A 121 20.65 8.62 -37.86
CA ARG A 121 19.80 9.76 -38.27
C ARG A 121 18.32 9.39 -38.21
N ALA A 122 17.93 8.23 -38.74
CA ALA A 122 16.55 7.76 -38.69
C ALA A 122 16.05 7.59 -37.24
N ARG A 123 16.90 7.11 -36.33
CA ARG A 123 16.58 7.03 -34.89
C ARG A 123 16.40 8.41 -34.27
N VAL A 124 17.26 9.37 -34.59
CA VAL A 124 17.12 10.77 -34.11
C VAL A 124 15.84 11.40 -34.62
N ASP A 125 15.50 11.24 -35.90
CA ASP A 125 14.26 11.78 -36.48
C ASP A 125 13.02 11.14 -35.83
N SER A 126 13.06 9.84 -35.55
CA SER A 126 12.00 9.14 -34.82
C SER A 126 11.83 9.69 -33.40
N LEU A 127 12.93 9.94 -32.68
CA LEU A 127 12.90 10.55 -31.35
C LEU A 127 12.34 11.98 -31.37
N LEU A 128 12.69 12.77 -32.38
CA LEU A 128 12.14 14.12 -32.55
C LEU A 128 10.64 14.11 -32.82
N ASN A 129 10.14 13.14 -33.60
CA ASN A 129 8.70 12.99 -33.82
C ASN A 129 7.97 12.61 -32.53
N VAL A 130 8.50 11.66 -31.74
CA VAL A 130 7.95 11.32 -30.43
C VAL A 130 7.96 12.52 -29.48
N SER A 131 9.01 13.35 -29.50
CA SER A 131 9.06 14.59 -28.69
C SER A 131 7.93 15.56 -29.06
N ARG A 132 7.66 15.75 -30.36
CA ARG A 132 6.57 16.60 -30.84
C ARG A 132 5.20 16.05 -30.46
N GLU A 133 5.02 14.74 -30.52
CA GLU A 133 3.78 14.09 -30.08
C GLU A 133 3.57 14.28 -28.58
N ASN A 134 4.63 14.17 -27.77
CA ASN A 134 4.57 14.42 -26.33
C ASN A 134 4.21 15.88 -26.03
N GLU A 135 4.81 16.86 -26.73
CA GLU A 135 4.45 18.28 -26.60
C GLU A 135 2.97 18.51 -26.95
N ALA A 136 2.46 17.91 -28.04
CA ALA A 136 1.06 18.02 -28.42
C ALA A 136 0.11 17.35 -27.42
N LEU A 137 0.54 16.28 -26.74
CA LEU A 137 -0.22 15.66 -25.65
C LEU A 137 -0.20 16.53 -24.38
N GLU A 138 0.90 17.20 -24.07
CA GLU A 138 1.01 18.17 -22.98
C GLU A 138 0.06 19.36 -23.18
N GLU A 139 0.01 19.93 -24.38
CA GLU A 139 -0.93 21.00 -24.72
C GLU A 139 -2.40 20.57 -24.54
N LYS A 140 -2.74 19.34 -24.97
CA LYS A 140 -4.09 18.78 -24.75
C LYS A 140 -4.39 18.57 -23.27
N ALA A 141 -3.42 18.10 -22.49
CA ALA A 141 -3.58 17.94 -21.05
C ALA A 141 -3.83 19.28 -20.36
N ASP A 142 -3.15 20.34 -20.78
CA ASP A 142 -3.35 21.68 -20.23
C ASP A 142 -4.69 22.31 -20.65
N LEU A 143 -5.15 22.07 -21.88
CA LEU A 143 -6.51 22.43 -22.30
C LEU A 143 -7.58 21.74 -21.45
N LEU A 144 -7.44 20.42 -21.24
CA LEU A 144 -8.35 19.65 -20.39
C LEU A 144 -8.34 20.12 -18.93
N LYS A 145 -7.16 20.44 -18.37
CA LYS A 145 -7.06 21.07 -17.04
C LYS A 145 -7.80 22.40 -16.99
N GLY A 146 -7.68 23.23 -18.03
CA GLY A 146 -8.39 24.50 -18.15
C GLY A 146 -9.91 24.34 -18.25
N GLU A 147 -10.40 23.29 -18.91
CA GLU A 147 -11.84 22.95 -18.96
C GLU A 147 -12.34 22.41 -17.61
N LEU A 148 -11.56 21.58 -16.93
CA LEU A 148 -11.84 21.09 -15.58
C LEU A 148 -11.95 22.23 -14.56
N LEU A 149 -11.06 23.22 -14.63
CA LEU A 149 -11.12 24.41 -13.78
C LEU A 149 -12.39 25.24 -14.06
N ARG A 150 -12.73 25.43 -15.33
CA ARG A 150 -13.95 26.17 -15.72
C ARG A 150 -15.22 25.47 -15.23
N THR A 151 -15.33 24.15 -15.40
CA THR A 151 -16.47 23.36 -14.92
C THR A 151 -16.54 23.35 -13.39
N ARG A 152 -15.41 23.29 -12.69
CA ARG A 152 -15.36 23.41 -11.22
C ARG A 152 -15.87 24.76 -10.72
N ILE A 153 -15.44 25.85 -11.34
CA ILE A 153 -15.93 27.21 -11.00
C ILE A 153 -17.44 27.31 -11.24
N GLN A 154 -17.94 26.74 -12.34
CA GLN A 154 -19.39 26.68 -12.61
C GLN A 154 -20.12 25.86 -11.56
N LEU A 155 -19.58 24.72 -11.15
CA LEU A 155 -20.15 23.88 -10.10
C LEU A 155 -20.23 24.65 -8.78
N GLU A 156 -19.15 25.29 -8.34
CA GLU A 156 -19.12 26.10 -7.11
C GLU A 156 -20.15 27.24 -7.16
N LYS A 157 -20.27 27.91 -8.32
CA LYS A 157 -21.30 28.94 -8.54
C LYS A 157 -22.70 28.36 -8.38
N THR A 158 -23.02 27.26 -9.05
CA THR A 158 -24.34 26.61 -8.94
C THR A 158 -24.62 26.10 -7.53
N GLN A 159 -23.61 25.62 -6.80
CA GLN A 159 -23.76 25.21 -5.40
C GLN A 159 -24.11 26.41 -4.51
N SER A 160 -23.47 27.56 -4.73
CA SER A 160 -23.80 28.78 -4.00
C SER A 160 -25.23 29.27 -4.29
N GLU A 161 -25.67 29.16 -5.55
CA GLU A 161 -27.04 29.50 -5.95
C GLU A 161 -28.07 28.57 -5.29
N VAL A 162 -27.79 27.27 -5.25
CA VAL A 162 -28.65 26.28 -4.56
C VAL A 162 -28.73 26.55 -3.07
N LEU A 163 -27.63 26.94 -2.41
CA LEU A 163 -27.64 27.29 -0.99
C LEU A 163 -28.48 28.54 -0.72
N ASN A 164 -28.35 29.57 -1.56
CA ASN A 164 -29.17 30.79 -1.45
C ASN A 164 -30.66 30.48 -1.63
N LEU A 165 -31.02 29.69 -2.65
CA LEU A 165 -32.41 29.28 -2.90
C LEU A 165 -32.98 28.46 -1.74
N LYS A 166 -32.19 27.58 -1.12
CA LYS A 166 -32.63 26.84 0.08
C LYS A 166 -32.96 27.77 1.24
N LEU A 167 -32.13 28.79 1.45
CA LEU A 167 -32.34 29.79 2.51
C LEU A 167 -33.58 30.65 2.23
N GLU A 168 -33.83 31.01 0.96
CA GLU A 168 -35.07 31.66 0.54
C GLU A 168 -36.31 30.77 0.76
N ILE A 169 -36.21 29.47 0.47
CA ILE A 169 -37.31 28.51 0.74
C ILE A 169 -37.59 28.39 2.25
N GLU A 170 -36.56 28.36 3.10
CA GLU A 170 -36.75 28.30 4.56
C GLU A 170 -37.37 29.57 5.11
N THR A 171 -36.89 30.73 4.68
CA THR A 171 -37.46 32.03 5.09
C THR A 171 -38.91 32.19 4.66
N THR A 172 -39.25 31.80 3.43
CA THR A 172 -40.63 31.84 2.94
C THR A 172 -41.53 30.83 3.67
N ARG A 173 -41.04 29.61 3.97
CA ARG A 173 -41.79 28.65 4.82
C ARG A 173 -42.05 29.20 6.22
N ASN A 174 -41.06 29.86 6.82
CA ASN A 174 -41.24 30.46 8.15
C ASN A 174 -42.28 31.59 8.13
N ALA A 175 -42.26 32.42 7.08
CA ALA A 175 -43.28 33.45 6.86
C ALA A 175 -44.68 32.85 6.64
N GLN A 176 -44.78 31.78 5.85
CA GLN A 176 -46.03 31.04 5.65
C GLN A 176 -46.58 30.49 6.97
N GLY A 177 -45.74 29.83 7.78
CA GLY A 177 -46.16 29.31 9.08
C GLY A 177 -46.59 30.40 10.08
N LEU A 178 -46.03 31.61 9.97
CA LEU A 178 -46.49 32.79 10.73
C LEU A 178 -47.88 33.24 10.26
N ALA A 179 -48.11 33.31 8.94
CA ALA A 179 -49.40 33.67 8.38
C ALA A 179 -50.50 32.64 8.73
N GLU A 180 -50.17 31.34 8.70
CA GLU A 180 -51.11 30.27 9.09
C GLU A 180 -51.54 30.39 10.56
N ARG A 181 -50.60 30.73 11.47
CA ARG A 181 -50.95 31.00 12.88
C ARG A 181 -51.87 32.21 13.03
N GLN A 182 -51.59 33.31 12.33
CA GLN A 182 -52.46 34.49 12.34
C GLN A 182 -53.87 34.16 11.82
N LEU A 183 -53.97 33.31 10.81
CA LEU A 183 -55.25 32.86 10.25
C LEU A 183 -56.03 32.01 11.27
N ALA A 184 -55.35 31.11 11.97
CA ALA A 184 -55.96 30.31 13.04
C ALA A 184 -56.43 31.18 14.22
N GLU A 185 -55.67 32.19 14.62
CA GLU A 185 -56.08 33.16 15.65
C GLU A 185 -57.33 33.94 15.22
N LEU A 186 -57.38 34.40 13.96
CA LEU A 186 -58.56 35.09 13.43
C LEU A 186 -59.79 34.18 13.34
N GLN A 187 -59.60 32.90 12.98
CA GLN A 187 -60.68 31.91 12.99
C GLN A 187 -61.23 31.68 14.40
N HIS A 188 -60.35 31.54 15.40
CA HIS A 188 -60.76 31.40 16.79
C HIS A 188 -61.58 32.61 17.27
N LEU A 189 -61.12 33.84 16.97
CA LEU A 189 -61.87 35.06 17.29
C LEU A 189 -63.23 35.11 16.58
N PHE A 190 -63.31 34.62 15.35
CA PHE A 190 -64.56 34.55 14.61
C PHE A 190 -65.54 33.56 15.26
N ASP A 191 -65.07 32.39 15.67
CA ASP A 191 -65.88 31.39 16.38
C ASP A 191 -66.36 31.89 17.75
N GLU A 192 -65.50 32.59 18.50
CA GLU A 192 -65.87 33.25 19.76
C GLU A 192 -66.96 34.32 19.54
N GLN A 193 -66.85 35.13 18.47
CA GLN A 193 -67.87 36.10 18.12
C GLN A 193 -69.18 35.43 17.71
N ALA A 194 -69.13 34.35 16.93
CA ALA A 194 -70.30 33.58 16.53
C ALA A 194 -71.02 32.95 17.74
N ALA A 195 -70.25 32.42 18.70
CA ALA A 195 -70.76 31.91 19.96
C ALA A 195 -71.40 33.02 20.80
N SER A 196 -70.77 34.20 20.87
CA SER A 196 -71.30 35.37 21.58
C SER A 196 -72.62 35.86 20.96
N ILE A 197 -72.72 35.90 19.64
CA ILE A 197 -73.97 36.24 18.92
C ILE A 197 -75.06 35.21 19.22
N SER A 198 -74.72 33.92 19.25
CA SER A 198 -75.68 32.85 19.58
C SER A 198 -76.18 32.99 21.03
N GLN A 199 -75.30 33.33 21.98
CA GLN A 199 -75.69 33.62 23.36
C GLN A 199 -76.58 34.85 23.46
N LEU A 200 -76.28 35.93 22.71
CA LEU A 200 -77.13 37.11 22.65
C LEU A 200 -78.53 36.79 22.10
N ALA A 201 -78.62 35.95 21.05
CA ALA A 201 -79.90 35.51 20.52
C ALA A 201 -80.74 34.74 21.56
N LEU A 202 -80.10 33.85 22.35
CA LEU A 202 -80.77 33.15 23.46
C LEU A 202 -81.23 34.11 24.56
N VAL A 203 -80.43 35.12 24.88
CA VAL A 203 -80.81 36.15 25.86
C VAL A 203 -81.94 37.02 25.34
N GLU A 204 -81.96 37.36 24.04
CA GLU A 204 -83.06 38.08 23.40
C GLU A 204 -84.36 37.26 23.40
N GLU A 205 -84.28 35.95 23.11
CA GLU A 205 -85.41 35.04 23.21
C GLU A 205 -85.94 35.00 24.66
N ARG A 206 -85.04 34.79 25.65
CA ARG A 206 -85.38 34.82 27.08
C ARG A 206 -85.99 36.15 27.52
N LYS A 207 -85.47 37.25 27.00
CA LYS A 207 -86.00 38.59 27.23
C LYS A 207 -87.41 38.71 26.65
N SER A 208 -87.64 38.21 25.44
CA SER A 208 -88.98 38.22 24.82
C SER A 208 -89.98 37.35 25.59
N GLU A 209 -89.56 36.20 26.12
CA GLU A 209 -90.35 35.36 27.03
C GLU A 209 -90.72 36.17 28.29
N LEU A 210 -89.73 36.75 28.96
CA LEU A 210 -89.93 37.57 30.16
C LEU A 210 -90.74 38.84 29.89
N GLU A 211 -90.67 39.42 28.69
CA GLU A 211 -91.50 40.55 28.26
C GLU A 211 -92.95 40.11 28.03
N SER A 212 -93.18 38.93 27.46
CA SER A 212 -94.52 38.35 27.32
C SER A 212 -95.12 37.97 28.68
N GLU A 213 -94.31 37.42 29.58
CA GLU A 213 -94.67 37.14 30.96
C GLU A 213 -94.94 38.44 31.72
N ASN A 214 -94.09 39.46 31.57
CA ASN A 214 -94.33 40.79 32.14
C ASN A 214 -95.58 41.44 31.56
N ALA A 215 -95.88 41.27 30.27
CA ALA A 215 -97.11 41.77 29.68
C ALA A 215 -98.34 41.03 30.25
N SER A 216 -98.22 39.72 30.50
CA SER A 216 -99.25 38.92 31.16
C SER A 216 -99.43 39.31 32.64
N LEU A 217 -98.33 39.61 33.34
CA LEU A 217 -98.33 40.08 34.71
C LEU A 217 -98.85 41.51 34.78
N ARG A 218 -98.49 42.39 33.84
CA ARG A 218 -99.03 43.75 33.72
C ARG A 218 -100.52 43.74 33.40
N THR A 219 -101.02 42.84 32.55
CA THR A 219 -102.47 42.70 32.35
C THR A 219 -103.15 42.16 33.60
N ARG A 220 -102.54 41.22 34.34
CA ARG A 220 -103.02 40.80 35.68
C ARG A 220 -102.95 41.93 36.72
N LEU A 221 -101.94 42.79 36.63
CA LEU A 221 -101.71 43.91 37.55
C LEU A 221 -102.56 45.13 37.17
N GLU A 222 -102.90 45.33 35.90
CA GLU A 222 -103.94 46.26 35.41
C GLU A 222 -105.33 45.78 35.82
N GLN A 223 -105.60 44.47 35.76
CA GLN A 223 -106.77 43.86 36.38
C GLN A 223 -106.80 44.06 37.91
N ALA A 224 -105.64 44.09 38.57
CA ALA A 224 -105.51 44.40 40.00
C ALA A 224 -105.57 45.92 40.32
N LEU A 225 -105.09 46.78 39.40
CA LEU A 225 -105.10 48.26 39.48
C LEU A 225 -106.46 48.85 39.10
N HIS A 226 -107.37 48.06 38.54
CA HIS A 226 -108.80 48.39 38.47
C HIS A 226 -109.55 48.02 39.76
N GLY A 227 -108.85 47.59 40.82
CA GLY A 227 -109.25 47.79 42.21
C GLY A 227 -108.75 49.16 42.71
N PRO A 228 -109.53 49.89 43.53
CA PRO A 228 -109.24 51.29 43.83
C PRO A 228 -108.03 51.41 44.76
N GLY A 229 -106.94 52.04 44.30
CA GLY A 229 -105.92 52.56 45.21
C GLY A 229 -104.48 52.65 44.67
N ASN A 230 -104.09 53.89 44.36
CA ASN A 230 -102.75 54.48 44.52
C ASN A 230 -101.60 54.09 43.58
N SER A 231 -101.32 55.07 42.72
CA SER A 231 -100.04 55.39 42.08
C SER A 231 -99.07 56.09 43.05
N SER A 232 -97.79 55.71 43.05
CA SER A 232 -96.71 56.68 43.24
C SER A 232 -95.37 56.22 42.66
N SER A 233 -94.87 57.08 41.79
CA SER A 233 -93.52 57.26 41.24
C SER A 233 -92.42 57.37 42.29
N LEU A 234 -91.17 57.06 41.94
CA LEU A 234 -90.03 57.95 42.21
C LEU A 234 -88.79 57.63 41.34
N ILE A 235 -88.13 58.71 40.90
CA ILE A 235 -86.98 58.87 40.02
C ILE A 235 -85.81 59.41 40.87
N SER A 236 -84.54 59.07 40.58
CA SER A 236 -83.33 59.96 40.52
C SER A 236 -82.05 59.11 40.47
N ARG A 237 -81.25 59.13 39.39
CA ARG A 237 -80.24 60.09 38.88
C ARG A 237 -78.89 60.13 39.66
N PRO A 238 -77.74 60.02 38.96
CA PRO A 238 -76.38 60.13 39.51
C PRO A 238 -75.80 61.55 39.30
N ASP A 239 -74.72 61.89 40.00
CA ASP A 239 -73.63 62.76 39.51
C ASP A 239 -72.55 62.94 40.61
N GLY A 240 -71.28 63.09 40.20
CA GLY A 240 -70.19 63.43 41.11
C GLY A 240 -68.82 63.47 40.43
N SER A 241 -68.48 64.62 39.86
CA SER A 241 -67.14 64.99 39.35
C SER A 241 -66.39 65.89 40.36
N GLY A 242 -65.07 66.04 40.16
CA GLY A 242 -64.28 67.15 40.70
C GLY A 242 -63.19 66.72 41.71
N LEU A 243 -61.92 66.58 41.32
CA LEU A 243 -60.90 67.65 41.15
C LEU A 243 -60.34 68.18 42.49
N MET A 244 -59.05 67.97 42.77
CA MET A 244 -58.06 69.04 42.97
C MET A 244 -56.68 68.51 43.40
N ARG A 245 -55.65 69.14 42.82
CA ARG A 245 -54.21 68.93 43.03
C ARG A 245 -53.64 70.10 43.84
N SER A 246 -52.83 69.82 44.86
CA SER A 246 -51.69 70.68 45.30
C SER A 246 -50.98 70.18 46.59
N SER A 247 -50.34 69.00 46.51
CA SER A 247 -49.25 68.58 47.44
C SER A 247 -48.21 67.68 46.73
N SER A 248 -48.11 67.84 45.41
CA SER A 248 -48.03 66.73 44.46
C SER A 248 -46.63 66.31 44.00
N LEU A 249 -45.59 66.37 44.82
CA LEU A 249 -44.28 65.80 44.44
C LEU A 249 -43.66 64.92 45.54
N LEU A 250 -43.64 65.39 46.79
CA LEU A 250 -43.25 64.52 47.92
C LEU A 250 -44.38 63.61 48.40
N HIS A 251 -45.64 64.06 48.28
CA HIS A 251 -46.78 63.18 48.43
C HIS A 251 -46.95 62.28 47.19
N SER A 252 -46.63 62.76 45.98
CA SER A 252 -46.66 61.94 44.76
C SER A 252 -45.66 60.79 44.84
N THR A 253 -44.41 61.03 45.24
CA THR A 253 -43.40 59.94 45.35
C THR A 253 -43.71 58.96 46.49
N ARG A 254 -44.22 59.42 47.65
CA ARG A 254 -44.69 58.51 48.72
C ARG A 254 -45.96 57.76 48.32
N LEU A 255 -46.88 58.41 47.60
CA LEU A 255 -48.07 57.75 47.06
C LEU A 255 -47.69 56.81 45.92
N GLU A 256 -46.73 57.11 45.07
CA GLU A 256 -46.21 56.25 44.00
C GLU A 256 -45.50 55.04 44.60
N GLN A 257 -44.69 55.19 45.64
CA GLN A 257 -44.11 54.05 46.37
C GLN A 257 -45.19 53.23 47.09
N ARG A 258 -46.22 53.88 47.65
CA ARG A 258 -47.36 53.18 48.27
C ARG A 258 -48.25 52.50 47.23
N VAL A 259 -48.45 53.10 46.07
CA VAL A 259 -49.20 52.57 44.93
C VAL A 259 -48.42 51.41 44.34
N ALA A 260 -47.12 51.53 44.11
CA ALA A 260 -46.28 50.42 43.66
C ALA A 260 -46.25 49.26 44.68
N ALA A 261 -46.20 49.56 45.99
CA ALA A 261 -46.31 48.53 47.02
C ALA A 261 -47.70 47.88 47.04
N LEU A 262 -48.77 48.66 46.90
CA LEU A 262 -50.15 48.17 46.82
C LEU A 262 -50.44 47.44 45.51
N GLU A 263 -49.77 47.78 44.41
CA GLU A 263 -49.83 47.12 43.11
C GLU A 263 -49.07 45.80 43.16
N SER A 264 -47.90 45.76 43.81
CA SER A 264 -47.18 44.52 44.10
C SER A 264 -47.98 43.61 45.02
N GLU A 265 -48.59 44.15 46.07
CA GLU A 265 -49.46 43.40 46.98
C GLU A 265 -50.74 42.93 46.26
N ASN A 266 -51.33 43.76 45.39
CA ASN A 266 -52.44 43.33 44.52
C ASN A 266 -52.02 42.26 43.52
N ALA A 267 -50.82 42.32 42.96
CA ALA A 267 -50.30 41.32 42.05
C ALA A 267 -50.06 40.00 42.79
N GLU A 268 -49.53 40.05 44.01
CA GLU A 268 -49.42 38.87 44.88
C GLU A 268 -50.78 38.33 45.31
N LEU A 269 -51.76 39.18 45.62
CA LEU A 269 -53.12 38.75 45.96
C LEU A 269 -53.82 38.13 44.76
N ARG A 270 -53.63 38.67 43.54
CA ARG A 270 -54.14 38.05 42.31
C ARG A 270 -53.47 36.72 42.01
N ARG A 271 -52.15 36.59 42.24
CA ARG A 271 -51.45 35.30 42.16
C ARG A 271 -51.99 34.31 43.19
N LYS A 272 -52.10 34.70 44.46
CA LYS A 272 -52.69 33.87 45.52
C LYS A 272 -54.13 33.49 45.21
N GLN A 273 -54.92 34.38 44.60
CA GLN A 273 -56.28 34.09 44.17
C GLN A 273 -56.32 33.09 43.00
N ALA A 274 -55.40 33.21 42.04
CA ALA A 274 -55.23 32.23 40.97
C ALA A 274 -54.79 30.87 41.51
N ASP A 275 -53.81 30.83 42.41
CA ASP A 275 -53.33 29.61 43.06
C ASP A 275 -54.45 28.95 43.88
N LEU A 276 -55.29 29.75 44.55
CA LEU A 276 -56.44 29.25 45.31
C LEU A 276 -57.55 28.72 44.39
N LEU A 277 -57.74 29.31 43.20
CA LEU A 277 -58.64 28.75 42.19
C LEU A 277 -58.12 27.42 41.64
N VAL A 278 -56.82 27.31 41.33
CA VAL A 278 -56.19 26.05 40.92
C VAL A 278 -56.31 24.99 42.02
N ALA A 279 -56.02 25.35 43.27
CA ALA A 279 -56.18 24.42 44.39
C ALA A 279 -57.65 23.99 44.59
N LYS A 280 -58.62 24.86 44.30
CA LYS A 280 -60.05 24.52 44.34
C LYS A 280 -60.45 23.56 43.22
N THR A 281 -60.00 23.79 41.99
CA THR A 281 -60.30 22.87 40.87
C THR A 281 -59.61 21.53 41.10
N GLU A 282 -58.37 21.51 41.60
CA GLU A 282 -57.70 20.29 42.02
C GLU A 282 -58.47 19.57 43.14
N ALA A 283 -58.95 20.29 44.16
CA ALA A 283 -59.76 19.70 45.22
C ALA A 283 -61.12 19.16 44.71
N GLU A 284 -61.76 19.83 43.75
CA GLU A 284 -62.98 19.34 43.10
C GLU A 284 -62.71 18.09 42.27
N THR A 285 -61.64 18.07 41.47
CA THR A 285 -61.26 16.87 40.71
C THR A 285 -60.89 15.70 41.64
N LEU A 286 -60.26 15.97 42.78
CA LEU A 286 -59.98 14.95 43.80
C LEU A 286 -61.26 14.47 44.48
N LYS A 287 -62.23 15.35 44.75
CA LYS A 287 -63.55 14.96 45.25
C LYS A 287 -64.32 14.12 44.24
N GLU A 288 -64.27 14.45 42.96
CA GLU A 288 -64.88 13.64 41.90
C GLU A 288 -64.19 12.27 41.78
N LYS A 289 -62.86 12.23 41.84
CA LYS A 289 -62.10 10.96 41.86
C LYS A 289 -62.46 10.14 43.09
N LEU A 290 -62.60 10.76 44.25
CA LEU A 290 -63.02 10.10 45.50
C LEU A 290 -64.47 9.62 45.40
N ALA A 291 -65.38 10.40 44.83
CA ALA A 291 -66.76 10.01 44.60
C ALA A 291 -66.84 8.81 43.64
N ARG A 292 -66.12 8.84 42.51
CA ARG A 292 -66.01 7.69 41.61
C ARG A 292 -65.42 6.49 42.32
N ALA A 293 -64.35 6.66 43.11
CA ALA A 293 -63.75 5.57 43.88
C ALA A 293 -64.73 4.99 44.92
N ASN A 294 -65.53 5.82 45.57
CA ASN A 294 -66.58 5.39 46.49
C ASN A 294 -67.70 4.67 45.74
N GLU A 295 -68.15 5.14 44.58
CA GLU A 295 -69.11 4.42 43.74
C GLU A 295 -68.57 3.07 43.30
N TRP A 296 -67.29 2.99 42.91
CA TRP A 296 -66.65 1.72 42.57
C TRP A 296 -66.58 0.79 43.79
N ARG A 297 -66.31 1.33 44.98
CA ARG A 297 -66.31 0.58 46.23
C ARG A 297 -67.71 0.11 46.61
N GLU A 298 -68.73 0.94 46.44
CA GLU A 298 -70.14 0.58 46.67
C GLU A 298 -70.61 -0.44 45.65
N ARG A 299 -70.27 -0.31 44.35
CA ARG A 299 -70.56 -1.33 43.34
C ARG A 299 -69.85 -2.65 43.64
N ALA A 300 -68.61 -2.60 44.13
CA ALA A 300 -67.88 -3.79 44.54
C ALA A 300 -68.49 -4.43 45.79
N LEU A 301 -68.90 -3.63 46.79
CA LEU A 301 -69.61 -4.10 47.98
C LEU A 301 -70.98 -4.67 47.62
N LEU A 302 -71.74 -4.06 46.72
CA LEU A 302 -73.01 -4.57 46.23
C LEU A 302 -72.82 -5.87 45.43
N ALA A 303 -71.75 -5.99 44.63
CA ALA A 303 -71.40 -7.24 43.97
C ALA A 303 -70.98 -8.32 44.98
N GLU A 304 -70.28 -7.94 46.05
CA GLU A 304 -69.90 -8.84 47.14
C GLU A 304 -71.12 -9.26 47.98
N GLU A 305 -72.06 -8.36 48.26
CA GLU A 305 -73.33 -8.65 48.92
C GLU A 305 -74.23 -9.52 48.04
N VAL A 306 -74.31 -9.28 46.72
CA VAL A 306 -75.07 -10.13 45.79
C VAL A 306 -74.45 -11.53 45.69
N THR A 307 -73.12 -11.66 45.70
CA THR A 307 -72.45 -12.96 45.69
C THR A 307 -72.50 -13.68 47.04
N GLN A 308 -72.44 -12.94 48.16
CA GLN A 308 -72.63 -13.49 49.51
C GLN A 308 -74.09 -13.84 49.83
N ALA A 309 -75.07 -13.10 49.29
CA ALA A 309 -76.50 -13.40 49.38
C ALA A 309 -76.89 -14.57 48.46
N ALA A 310 -76.34 -14.63 47.25
CA ALA A 310 -76.48 -15.80 46.37
C ALA A 310 -75.84 -17.06 46.97
N GLY A 311 -74.84 -16.91 47.84
CA GLY A 311 -74.22 -17.99 48.61
C GLY A 311 -74.96 -18.39 49.90
N ARG A 312 -75.94 -17.61 50.38
CA ARG A 312 -76.62 -17.87 51.67
C ARG A 312 -78.12 -18.14 51.60
N ASP A 313 -78.85 -17.79 50.55
CA ASP A 313 -80.29 -18.10 50.46
C ASP A 313 -80.75 -18.46 49.03
N VAL A 314 -80.68 -19.76 48.70
CA VAL A 314 -81.22 -20.34 47.45
C VAL A 314 -82.77 -20.39 47.45
N SER A 315 -83.44 -19.83 48.47
CA SER A 315 -84.90 -19.93 48.62
C SER A 315 -85.66 -18.60 48.56
N ALA A 316 -85.01 -17.46 48.33
CA ALA A 316 -85.67 -16.14 48.29
C ALA A 316 -85.74 -15.50 46.89
N LEU A 317 -85.37 -16.22 45.83
CA LEU A 317 -85.38 -15.69 44.45
C LEU A 317 -86.76 -15.73 43.75
N SER A 318 -87.84 -16.02 44.48
CA SER A 318 -89.19 -16.11 43.91
C SER A 318 -90.09 -14.90 44.18
N SER A 319 -89.61 -13.84 44.86
CA SER A 319 -90.46 -12.67 45.19
C SER A 319 -89.96 -11.30 44.70
N ALA A 320 -88.92 -11.23 43.87
CA ALA A 320 -88.46 -9.98 43.26
C ALA A 320 -88.85 -9.87 41.77
N VAL A 321 -90.10 -10.21 41.44
CA VAL A 321 -90.66 -10.22 40.07
C VAL A 321 -91.20 -8.84 39.63
N ASN A 322 -91.03 -7.78 40.41
CA ASN A 322 -91.66 -6.49 40.11
C ASN A 322 -90.69 -5.39 39.65
N GLU A 323 -89.80 -5.71 38.70
CA GLU A 323 -89.22 -4.71 37.78
C GLU A 323 -88.80 -5.35 36.44
N PRO A 324 -89.78 -5.76 35.59
CA PRO A 324 -89.51 -6.45 34.31
C PRO A 324 -88.78 -5.58 33.27
N THR A 325 -88.73 -4.26 33.45
CA THR A 325 -88.07 -3.31 32.53
C THR A 325 -86.55 -3.38 32.63
N ALA A 326 -85.96 -3.35 33.84
CA ALA A 326 -84.52 -3.34 34.02
C ALA A 326 -83.86 -4.65 33.56
N VAL A 327 -84.46 -5.79 33.90
CA VAL A 327 -83.96 -7.11 33.47
C VAL A 327 -84.07 -7.27 31.94
N SER A 328 -85.16 -6.81 31.34
CA SER A 328 -85.31 -6.84 29.87
C SER A 328 -84.34 -5.90 29.15
N GLN A 329 -84.02 -4.75 29.75
CA GLN A 329 -83.03 -3.79 29.22
C GLN A 329 -81.63 -4.40 29.24
N VAL A 330 -81.21 -4.97 30.37
CA VAL A 330 -79.91 -5.63 30.50
C VAL A 330 -79.80 -6.86 29.59
N GLN A 331 -80.88 -7.61 29.37
CA GLN A 331 -80.89 -8.72 28.41
C GLN A 331 -80.75 -8.23 26.97
N ARG A 332 -81.38 -7.11 26.61
CA ARG A 332 -81.26 -6.49 25.28
C ARG A 332 -79.87 -5.91 25.04
N GLU A 333 -79.29 -5.24 26.03
CA GLU A 333 -77.92 -4.72 25.99
C GLU A 333 -76.90 -5.85 25.84
N ASN A 334 -77.05 -6.95 26.59
CA ASN A 334 -76.20 -8.14 26.42
C ASN A 334 -76.33 -8.79 25.03
N ALA A 335 -77.54 -8.83 24.46
CA ALA A 335 -77.74 -9.34 23.11
C ALA A 335 -77.08 -8.45 22.04
N LEU A 336 -77.11 -7.12 22.23
CA LEU A 336 -76.41 -6.17 21.35
C LEU A 336 -74.89 -6.30 21.48
N LEU A 337 -74.35 -6.36 22.70
CA LEU A 337 -72.92 -6.55 22.94
C LEU A 337 -72.42 -7.88 22.35
N LEU A 338 -73.21 -8.96 22.42
CA LEU A 338 -72.87 -10.24 21.79
C LEU A 338 -72.88 -10.15 20.25
N ALA A 339 -73.82 -9.40 19.67
CA ALA A 339 -73.87 -9.15 18.24
C ALA A 339 -72.66 -8.31 17.77
N GLU A 340 -72.32 -7.25 18.50
CA GLU A 340 -71.13 -6.42 18.26
C GLU A 340 -69.84 -7.23 18.40
N GLN A 341 -69.72 -8.06 19.44
CA GLN A 341 -68.58 -8.98 19.57
C GLN A 341 -68.50 -9.98 18.41
N GLY A 342 -69.65 -10.48 17.93
CA GLY A 342 -69.72 -11.33 16.74
C GLY A 342 -69.24 -10.62 15.48
N GLN A 343 -69.67 -9.37 15.27
CA GLN A 343 -69.26 -8.53 14.15
C GLN A 343 -67.77 -8.20 14.20
N LEU A 344 -67.24 -7.79 15.36
CA LEU A 344 -65.82 -7.51 15.56
C LEU A 344 -64.97 -8.76 15.32
N ARG A 345 -65.41 -9.94 15.79
CA ARG A 345 -64.73 -11.21 15.50
C ARG A 345 -64.77 -11.57 14.00
N GLY A 346 -65.86 -11.23 13.31
CA GLY A 346 -65.98 -11.38 11.86
C GLY A 346 -64.99 -10.48 11.12
N GLN A 347 -64.89 -9.21 11.50
CA GLN A 347 -63.94 -8.25 10.94
C GLN A 347 -62.49 -8.65 11.20
N ILE A 348 -62.15 -9.09 12.40
CA ILE A 348 -60.80 -9.58 12.74
C ILE A 348 -60.43 -10.76 11.81
N LYS A 349 -61.33 -11.74 11.64
CA LYS A 349 -61.08 -12.88 10.74
C LYS A 349 -60.96 -12.46 9.28
N ALA A 350 -61.76 -11.51 8.82
CA ALA A 350 -61.65 -10.98 7.45
C ALA A 350 -60.29 -10.30 7.25
N ASN A 351 -59.87 -9.45 8.18
CA ASN A 351 -58.58 -8.77 8.15
C ASN A 351 -57.41 -9.76 8.25
N GLU A 352 -57.53 -10.84 9.04
CA GLU A 352 -56.52 -11.90 9.11
C GLU A 352 -56.32 -12.60 7.75
N VAL A 353 -57.41 -12.85 7.02
CA VAL A 353 -57.37 -13.42 5.66
C VAL A 353 -56.72 -12.43 4.68
N GLU A 354 -57.10 -11.15 4.72
CA GLU A 354 -56.48 -10.12 3.87
C GLU A 354 -54.99 -9.94 4.16
N ILE A 355 -54.58 -9.96 5.43
CA ILE A 355 -53.17 -9.93 5.82
C ILE A 355 -52.43 -11.17 5.31
N ALA A 356 -53.04 -12.35 5.38
CA ALA A 356 -52.44 -13.58 4.86
C ALA A 356 -52.27 -13.51 3.32
N ASP A 357 -53.27 -13.00 2.61
CA ASP A 357 -53.22 -12.81 1.15
C ASP A 357 -52.13 -11.81 0.75
N VAL A 358 -52.04 -10.66 1.44
CA VAL A 358 -51.00 -9.65 1.20
C VAL A 358 -49.61 -10.23 1.50
N LYS A 359 -49.44 -10.98 2.60
CA LYS A 359 -48.17 -11.65 2.93
C LYS A 359 -47.76 -12.65 1.85
N SER A 360 -48.70 -13.44 1.32
CA SER A 360 -48.42 -14.37 0.23
C SER A 360 -47.97 -13.65 -1.04
N ARG A 361 -48.59 -12.50 -1.35
CA ARG A 361 -48.27 -11.68 -2.51
C ARG A 361 -46.92 -10.98 -2.39
N ILE A 362 -46.57 -10.53 -1.19
CA ILE A 362 -45.21 -10.01 -0.89
C ILE A 362 -44.18 -11.11 -1.12
N LEU A 363 -44.43 -12.34 -0.64
CA LEU A 363 -43.48 -13.45 -0.80
C LEU A 363 -43.27 -13.86 -2.27
N VAL A 364 -44.34 -13.85 -3.08
CA VAL A 364 -44.23 -14.07 -4.53
C VAL A 364 -43.42 -12.95 -5.20
N LEU A 365 -43.66 -11.69 -4.83
CA LEU A 365 -42.91 -10.57 -5.39
C LEU A 365 -41.43 -10.58 -4.97
N THR A 366 -41.11 -10.95 -3.73
CA THR A 366 -39.72 -11.03 -3.24
C THR A 366 -38.94 -12.15 -3.94
N THR A 367 -39.54 -13.32 -4.10
CA THR A 367 -38.90 -14.44 -4.82
C THR A 367 -38.70 -14.13 -6.31
N GLU A 368 -39.63 -13.40 -6.94
CA GLU A 368 -39.43 -12.91 -8.31
C GLU A 368 -38.31 -11.86 -8.41
N THR A 369 -38.19 -10.94 -7.46
CA THR A 369 -37.10 -9.95 -7.45
C THR A 369 -35.74 -10.61 -7.26
N GLU A 370 -35.63 -11.57 -6.34
CA GLU A 370 -34.40 -12.35 -6.13
C GLU A 370 -34.00 -13.12 -7.41
N ARG A 371 -34.97 -13.70 -8.12
CA ARG A 371 -34.73 -14.38 -9.40
C ARG A 371 -34.20 -13.43 -10.47
N LEU A 372 -34.77 -12.22 -10.57
CA LEU A 372 -34.33 -11.20 -11.53
C LEU A 372 -32.93 -10.65 -11.19
N GLU A 373 -32.64 -10.44 -9.90
CA GLU A 373 -31.31 -10.04 -9.44
C GLU A 373 -30.25 -11.11 -9.73
N ALA A 374 -30.56 -12.38 -9.53
CA ALA A 374 -29.68 -13.49 -9.88
C ALA A 374 -29.42 -13.53 -11.40
N SER A 375 -30.45 -13.30 -12.22
CA SER A 375 -30.33 -13.22 -13.68
C SER A 375 -29.44 -12.05 -14.12
N LEU A 376 -29.57 -10.88 -13.49
CA LEU A 376 -28.71 -9.72 -13.75
C LEU A 376 -27.24 -10.00 -13.40
N LYS A 377 -26.98 -10.59 -12.24
CA LYS A 377 -25.62 -10.96 -11.81
C LYS A 377 -24.97 -11.95 -12.79
N CYS A 378 -25.74 -12.92 -13.30
CA CYS A 378 -25.27 -13.87 -14.31
C CYS A 378 -24.90 -13.17 -15.63
N LEU A 379 -25.79 -12.31 -16.15
CA LEU A 379 -25.56 -11.58 -17.39
C LEU A 379 -24.38 -10.59 -17.29
N ASP A 380 -24.21 -9.89 -16.16
CA ASP A 380 -23.05 -9.01 -15.93
C ASP A 380 -21.73 -9.80 -15.95
N GLN A 381 -21.69 -11.00 -15.35
CA GLN A 381 -20.51 -11.87 -15.41
C GLN A 381 -20.19 -12.34 -16.83
N ILE A 382 -21.20 -12.71 -17.62
CA ILE A 382 -21.03 -13.11 -19.02
C ILE A 382 -20.49 -11.92 -19.84
N ASN A 383 -21.06 -10.74 -19.66
CA ASN A 383 -20.66 -9.53 -20.37
C ASN A 383 -19.19 -9.18 -20.07
N ARG A 384 -18.78 -9.20 -18.79
CA ARG A 384 -17.37 -8.99 -18.39
C ARG A 384 -16.41 -9.99 -19.02
N ARG A 385 -16.80 -11.26 -19.14
CA ARG A 385 -15.99 -12.30 -19.79
C ARG A 385 -15.87 -12.05 -21.29
N GLN A 386 -16.98 -11.68 -21.94
CA GLN A 386 -16.99 -11.34 -23.35
C GLN A 386 -16.17 -10.08 -23.66
N SER A 387 -16.29 -9.02 -22.87
CA SER A 387 -15.48 -7.80 -23.04
C SER A 387 -13.99 -8.12 -22.96
N LYS A 388 -13.56 -8.95 -22.00
CA LYS A 388 -12.16 -9.41 -21.90
C LYS A 388 -11.73 -10.21 -23.14
N ARG A 389 -12.60 -11.08 -23.64
CA ARG A 389 -12.32 -11.88 -24.85
C ARG A 389 -12.21 -11.00 -26.09
N ILE A 390 -13.06 -10.00 -26.24
CA ILE A 390 -12.99 -8.99 -27.30
C ILE A 390 -11.65 -8.25 -27.23
N THR A 391 -11.20 -7.82 -26.04
CA THR A 391 -9.89 -7.15 -25.88
C THR A 391 -8.72 -8.05 -26.28
N ILE A 392 -8.73 -9.33 -25.90
CA ILE A 392 -7.67 -10.27 -26.28
C ILE A 392 -7.65 -10.49 -27.79
N LEU A 393 -8.81 -10.72 -28.41
CA LEU A 393 -8.90 -10.92 -29.87
C LEU A 393 -8.51 -9.65 -30.65
N GLN A 394 -8.80 -8.45 -30.12
CA GLN A 394 -8.31 -7.19 -30.68
C GLN A 394 -6.79 -7.12 -30.65
N GLN A 395 -6.17 -7.46 -29.52
CA GLN A 395 -4.71 -7.48 -29.39
C GLN A 395 -4.06 -8.48 -30.36
N GLU A 396 -4.58 -9.71 -30.45
CA GLU A 396 -4.08 -10.73 -31.39
C GLU A 396 -4.22 -10.27 -32.85
N ARG A 397 -5.37 -9.70 -33.22
CA ARG A 397 -5.60 -9.12 -34.55
C ARG A 397 -4.59 -8.02 -34.83
N ASP A 398 -4.38 -7.11 -33.89
CA ASP A 398 -3.49 -5.95 -34.08
C ASP A 398 -2.03 -6.38 -34.20
N MET A 399 -1.59 -7.41 -33.47
CA MET A 399 -0.26 -8.01 -33.67
C MET A 399 -0.10 -8.60 -35.07
N TYR A 400 -1.04 -9.41 -35.54
CA TYR A 400 -0.96 -9.98 -36.89
C TYR A 400 -1.11 -8.93 -37.98
N ARG A 401 -1.89 -7.87 -37.73
CA ARG A 401 -2.04 -6.74 -38.64
C ARG A 401 -0.75 -5.94 -38.75
N GLN A 402 -0.10 -5.63 -37.64
CA GLN A 402 1.23 -4.98 -37.62
C GLN A 402 2.27 -5.83 -38.37
N PHE A 403 2.23 -7.16 -38.20
CA PHE A 403 3.07 -8.06 -38.96
C PHE A 403 2.79 -7.92 -40.47
N VAL A 404 1.54 -8.03 -40.89
CA VAL A 404 1.16 -7.89 -42.31
C VAL A 404 1.53 -6.52 -42.88
N ASP A 405 1.32 -5.44 -42.13
CA ASP A 405 1.63 -4.06 -42.53
C ASP A 405 3.15 -3.85 -42.66
N SER A 406 3.98 -4.49 -41.83
CA SER A 406 5.45 -4.43 -41.94
C SER A 406 6.01 -5.02 -43.24
N TYR A 407 5.21 -5.84 -43.94
CA TYR A 407 5.55 -6.40 -45.25
C TYR A 407 4.82 -5.69 -46.41
N GLN A 408 3.96 -4.71 -46.16
CA GLN A 408 3.30 -3.94 -47.23
C GLN A 408 4.28 -3.03 -47.98
N ASP A 409 5.29 -2.49 -47.29
CA ASP A 409 6.33 -1.63 -47.88
C ASP A 409 7.45 -2.42 -48.58
N ALA A 410 7.48 -3.74 -48.41
CA ALA A 410 8.43 -4.64 -49.08
C ALA A 410 7.82 -5.12 -50.41
N ASP A 411 8.00 -4.33 -51.47
CA ASP A 411 7.47 -4.58 -52.82
C ASP A 411 7.51 -6.05 -53.29
N ALA A 412 6.30 -6.58 -53.56
CA ALA A 412 5.84 -7.22 -54.79
C ALA A 412 6.69 -8.31 -55.51
N THR A 413 7.71 -8.89 -54.88
CA THR A 413 8.62 -9.84 -55.56
C THR A 413 8.84 -11.15 -54.81
N LEU A 414 7.85 -11.66 -54.07
CA LEU A 414 8.05 -12.86 -53.26
C LEU A 414 7.18 -14.03 -53.74
N ALA A 415 7.69 -14.76 -54.73
CA ALA A 415 7.45 -16.19 -54.87
C ALA A 415 8.32 -16.97 -53.85
N SER A 416 8.28 -16.54 -52.57
CA SER A 416 9.13 -17.00 -51.47
C SER A 416 8.24 -17.49 -50.32
N PRO A 417 8.70 -18.44 -49.48
CA PRO A 417 7.97 -18.91 -48.29
C PRO A 417 7.46 -17.81 -47.34
N SER A 418 8.07 -16.62 -47.40
CA SER A 418 7.66 -15.42 -46.68
C SER A 418 6.33 -14.83 -47.17
N ALA A 419 5.98 -14.96 -48.45
CA ALA A 419 4.68 -14.50 -48.97
C ALA A 419 3.53 -15.40 -48.52
N ASP A 420 3.76 -16.71 -48.44
CA ASP A 420 2.79 -17.67 -47.90
C ASP A 420 2.49 -17.37 -46.42
N LEU A 421 3.51 -16.99 -45.65
CA LEU A 421 3.36 -16.62 -44.25
C LEU A 421 2.56 -15.32 -44.08
N VAL A 422 2.84 -14.29 -44.89
CA VAL A 422 2.05 -13.03 -44.90
C VAL A 422 0.61 -13.30 -45.32
N PHE A 423 0.37 -14.17 -46.30
CA PHE A 423 -0.98 -14.58 -46.70
C PHE A 423 -1.74 -15.33 -45.58
N GLN A 424 -1.06 -16.21 -44.86
CA GLN A 424 -1.61 -16.90 -43.68
C GLN A 424 -2.00 -15.91 -42.58
N PHE A 425 -1.12 -14.96 -42.25
CA PHE A 425 -1.44 -13.93 -41.25
C PHE A 425 -2.54 -12.99 -41.71
N LYS A 426 -2.60 -12.63 -43.00
CA LYS A 426 -3.71 -11.84 -43.56
C LYS A 426 -5.04 -12.57 -43.47
N THR A 427 -5.04 -13.88 -43.72
CA THR A 427 -6.21 -14.74 -43.54
C THR A 427 -6.60 -14.84 -42.06
N ALA A 428 -5.64 -14.99 -41.16
CA ALA A 428 -5.86 -15.00 -39.71
C ALA A 428 -6.44 -13.65 -39.21
N VAL A 429 -5.93 -12.52 -39.69
CA VAL A 429 -6.49 -11.18 -39.38
C VAL A 429 -7.94 -11.07 -39.85
N SER A 430 -8.27 -11.56 -41.05
CA SER A 430 -9.65 -11.54 -41.53
C SER A 430 -10.57 -12.45 -40.70
N GLY A 431 -10.10 -13.64 -40.29
CA GLY A 431 -10.84 -14.55 -39.43
C GLY A 431 -11.07 -14.00 -38.02
N LEU A 432 -10.04 -13.38 -37.43
CA LEU A 432 -10.15 -12.70 -36.14
C LEU A 432 -11.07 -11.48 -36.23
N GLN A 433 -11.05 -10.73 -37.33
CA GLN A 433 -11.95 -9.60 -37.54
C GLN A 433 -13.42 -10.07 -37.60
N SER A 434 -13.73 -11.12 -38.37
CA SER A 434 -15.08 -11.68 -38.40
C SER A 434 -15.52 -12.24 -37.05
N SER A 435 -14.61 -12.89 -36.31
CA SER A 435 -14.90 -13.35 -34.95
C SER A 435 -15.14 -12.19 -33.98
N LEU A 436 -14.39 -11.10 -34.14
CA LEU A 436 -14.54 -9.90 -33.31
C LEU A 436 -15.87 -9.22 -33.56
N ASP A 437 -16.28 -9.09 -34.83
CA ASP A 437 -17.55 -8.50 -35.21
C ASP A 437 -18.73 -9.34 -34.69
N ALA A 438 -18.62 -10.67 -34.72
CA ALA A 438 -19.61 -11.57 -34.13
C ALA A 438 -19.72 -11.40 -32.60
N PHE A 439 -18.58 -11.38 -31.88
CA PHE A 439 -18.59 -11.17 -30.43
C PHE A 439 -19.02 -9.76 -30.02
N ALA A 440 -18.70 -8.74 -30.82
CA ALA A 440 -19.18 -7.37 -30.61
C ALA A 440 -20.70 -7.28 -30.79
N ALA A 441 -21.26 -7.97 -31.78
CA ALA A 441 -22.71 -8.08 -31.97
C ALA A 441 -23.39 -8.80 -30.79
N GLU A 442 -22.85 -9.93 -30.33
CA GLU A 442 -23.35 -10.66 -29.15
C GLU A 442 -23.31 -9.79 -27.88
N SER A 443 -22.18 -9.13 -27.61
CA SER A 443 -22.03 -8.22 -26.47
C SER A 443 -22.99 -7.02 -26.53
N SER A 444 -23.27 -6.51 -27.73
CA SER A 444 -24.26 -5.45 -27.94
C SER A 444 -25.70 -5.92 -27.67
N ALA A 445 -26.05 -7.16 -28.05
CA ALA A 445 -27.36 -7.73 -27.76
C ALA A 445 -27.54 -7.94 -26.25
N GLU A 446 -26.53 -8.50 -25.57
CA GLU A 446 -26.57 -8.74 -24.13
C GLU A 446 -26.59 -7.46 -23.29
N THR A 447 -25.92 -6.38 -23.74
CA THR A 447 -26.01 -5.06 -23.08
C THR A 447 -27.40 -4.46 -23.21
N THR A 448 -28.09 -4.64 -24.35
CA THR A 448 -29.49 -4.20 -24.49
C THR A 448 -30.45 -5.02 -23.61
N GLU A 449 -30.22 -6.33 -23.46
CA GLU A 449 -30.98 -7.20 -22.54
C GLU A 449 -30.80 -6.76 -21.07
N LEU A 450 -29.57 -6.44 -20.65
CA LEU A 450 -29.27 -5.90 -19.32
C LEU A 450 -29.99 -4.57 -19.06
N GLN A 451 -29.99 -3.65 -20.03
CA GLN A 451 -30.71 -2.37 -19.91
C GLN A 451 -32.23 -2.58 -19.78
N ARG A 452 -32.80 -3.55 -20.51
CA ARG A 452 -34.22 -3.92 -20.39
C ARG A 452 -34.56 -4.45 -19.00
N LEU A 453 -33.74 -5.35 -18.45
CA LEU A 453 -33.97 -5.93 -17.12
C LEU A 453 -33.81 -4.89 -15.99
N LEU A 454 -32.85 -3.96 -16.11
CA LEU A 454 -32.67 -2.86 -15.16
C LEU A 454 -33.86 -1.89 -15.15
N SER A 455 -34.38 -1.56 -16.33
CA SER A 455 -35.58 -0.70 -16.45
C SER A 455 -36.84 -1.40 -15.93
N GLU A 456 -36.96 -2.72 -16.09
CA GLU A 456 -38.04 -3.51 -15.48
C GLU A 456 -37.99 -3.53 -13.95
N LEU A 457 -36.80 -3.62 -13.35
CA LEU A 457 -36.62 -3.53 -11.90
C LEU A 457 -36.90 -2.13 -11.37
N ALA A 458 -36.39 -1.08 -12.03
CA ALA A 458 -36.62 0.31 -11.63
C ALA A 458 -38.11 0.64 -11.59
N ARG A 459 -38.85 0.25 -12.63
CA ARG A 459 -40.29 0.46 -12.72
C ARG A 459 -41.09 -0.33 -11.68
N ARG A 460 -40.57 -1.47 -11.19
CA ARG A 460 -41.18 -2.22 -10.10
C ARG A 460 -40.93 -1.55 -8.75
N GLY A 461 -39.72 -1.01 -8.52
CA GLY A 461 -39.40 -0.23 -7.34
C GLY A 461 -40.29 1.00 -7.18
N GLU A 462 -40.56 1.72 -8.27
CA GLU A 462 -41.47 2.87 -8.28
C GLU A 462 -42.92 2.49 -7.92
N ARG A 463 -43.40 1.32 -8.37
CA ARG A 463 -44.75 0.83 -8.07
C ARG A 463 -44.93 0.42 -6.60
N THR A 464 -43.90 -0.12 -5.97
CA THR A 464 -43.93 -0.45 -4.54
C THR A 464 -43.95 0.79 -3.66
N VAL A 465 -43.25 1.86 -4.05
CA VAL A 465 -43.27 3.15 -3.33
C VAL A 465 -44.62 3.85 -3.49
N ALA A 466 -45.21 3.80 -4.68
CA ALA A 466 -46.54 4.38 -4.93
C ALA A 466 -47.67 3.69 -4.13
N ALA A 467 -47.57 2.38 -3.88
CA ALA A 467 -48.55 1.65 -3.09
C ALA A 467 -48.46 1.95 -1.58
N GLY A 468 -47.28 2.31 -1.07
CA GLY A 468 -47.09 2.67 0.35
C GLY A 468 -47.61 4.07 0.74
N LEU A 469 -47.95 4.91 -0.25
CA LEU A 469 -48.45 6.28 -0.03
C LEU A 469 -49.98 6.38 0.01
N GLN A 470 -50.70 5.26 -0.08
CA GLN A 470 -52.18 5.21 -0.11
C GLN A 470 -52.84 4.77 1.21
N SER A 471 -52.09 4.58 2.30
CA SER A 471 -52.64 4.18 3.60
C SER A 471 -53.12 5.37 4.45
N ASP A 472 -54.29 5.19 5.08
CA ASP A 472 -55.09 6.13 5.89
C ASP A 472 -54.29 7.09 6.80
N PRO A 473 -54.60 8.40 6.81
CA PRO A 473 -53.90 9.41 7.61
C PRO A 473 -54.15 9.32 9.13
N GLU A 474 -55.22 8.65 9.57
CA GLU A 474 -55.62 8.54 10.99
C GLU A 474 -54.86 7.45 11.77
N ALA A 475 -54.38 6.40 11.08
CA ALA A 475 -53.56 5.35 11.70
C ALA A 475 -52.10 5.79 11.96
N LEU A 476 -51.66 6.89 11.33
CA LEU A 476 -50.29 7.43 11.42
C LEU A 476 -50.03 8.28 12.68
N GLU A 477 -51.06 8.82 13.34
CA GLU A 477 -50.89 9.71 14.50
C GLU A 477 -50.52 8.96 15.80
N ILE A 478 -51.07 7.75 16.00
CA ILE A 478 -50.82 6.96 17.22
C ILE A 478 -49.52 6.16 17.13
N LEU A 479 -49.14 5.70 15.93
CA LEU A 479 -47.83 5.10 15.64
C LEU A 479 -46.70 6.13 15.61
N GLY A 480 -47.00 7.38 15.22
CA GLY A 480 -46.05 8.47 15.06
C GLY A 480 -45.28 8.89 16.32
N GLY A 481 -45.73 8.56 17.54
CA GLY A 481 -45.01 8.91 18.77
C GLY A 481 -43.79 8.00 19.06
N VAL A 482 -43.94 6.70 18.82
CA VAL A 482 -42.87 5.71 18.98
C VAL A 482 -42.00 5.68 17.72
N ASP A 483 -42.63 5.77 16.54
CA ASP A 483 -41.93 5.85 15.26
C ASP A 483 -41.09 7.13 15.14
N ARG A 484 -41.48 8.27 15.72
CA ARG A 484 -40.68 9.50 15.61
C ARG A 484 -39.38 9.45 16.40
N LYS A 485 -39.33 8.75 17.53
CA LYS A 485 -38.08 8.54 18.28
C LYS A 485 -37.18 7.53 17.58
N THR A 486 -37.73 6.41 17.12
CA THR A 486 -36.96 5.41 16.35
C THR A 486 -36.48 5.99 15.01
N ILE A 487 -37.29 6.81 14.33
CA ILE A 487 -36.89 7.54 13.12
C ILE A 487 -35.78 8.55 13.41
N GLN A 488 -35.83 9.26 14.55
CA GLN A 488 -34.75 10.17 14.95
C GLN A 488 -33.45 9.41 15.27
N GLU A 489 -33.53 8.28 15.96
CA GLU A 489 -32.39 7.40 16.23
C GLU A 489 -31.82 6.80 14.94
N LEU A 490 -32.68 6.31 14.03
CA LEU A 490 -32.27 5.80 12.74
C LEU A 490 -31.65 6.89 11.85
N ARG A 491 -32.19 8.11 11.85
CA ARG A 491 -31.57 9.25 11.14
C ARG A 491 -30.22 9.63 11.71
N ARG A 492 -30.08 9.60 13.03
CA ARG A 492 -28.78 9.81 13.69
C ARG A 492 -27.80 8.70 13.31
N ASN A 493 -28.22 7.43 13.35
CA ASN A 493 -27.39 6.30 12.96
C ASN A 493 -27.01 6.33 11.47
N ILE A 494 -27.92 6.76 10.59
CA ILE A 494 -27.63 6.96 9.16
C ILE A 494 -26.58 8.06 9.01
N ALA A 495 -26.71 9.19 9.69
CA ALA A 495 -25.73 10.27 9.63
C ALA A 495 -24.35 9.82 10.16
N GLU A 496 -24.31 9.06 11.27
CA GLU A 496 -23.07 8.48 11.80
C GLU A 496 -22.45 7.46 10.83
N LEU A 497 -23.26 6.62 10.20
CA LEU A 497 -22.80 5.65 9.21
C LEU A 497 -22.33 6.31 7.91
N GLU A 498 -22.97 7.41 7.49
CA GLU A 498 -22.54 8.22 6.34
C GLU A 498 -21.21 8.90 6.61
N GLU A 499 -21.02 9.46 7.81
CA GLU A 499 -19.75 10.05 8.25
C GLU A 499 -18.65 8.99 8.34
N ALA A 500 -18.93 7.83 8.95
CA ALA A 500 -18.00 6.70 9.00
C ALA A 500 -17.65 6.18 7.60
N ASN A 501 -18.63 6.13 6.67
CA ASN A 501 -18.37 5.77 5.28
C ASN A 501 -17.51 6.80 4.55
N ALA A 502 -17.72 8.10 4.82
CA ALA A 502 -16.91 9.16 4.23
C ALA A 502 -15.45 9.07 4.72
N GLN A 503 -15.25 8.87 6.03
CA GLN A 503 -13.92 8.64 6.62
C GLN A 503 -13.26 7.37 6.08
N LEU A 504 -14.02 6.27 5.93
CA LEU A 504 -13.52 5.03 5.35
C LEU A 504 -13.12 5.21 3.89
N LYS A 505 -13.92 5.93 3.08
CA LYS A 505 -13.58 6.25 1.68
C LYS A 505 -12.30 7.07 1.59
N GLU A 506 -12.16 8.11 2.41
CA GLU A 506 -10.94 8.92 2.44
C GLU A 506 -9.72 8.08 2.86
N SER A 507 -9.88 7.22 3.87
CA SER A 507 -8.82 6.31 4.30
C SER A 507 -8.44 5.30 3.20
N ARG A 508 -9.43 4.80 2.45
CA ARG A 508 -9.23 3.88 1.33
C ARG A 508 -8.49 4.56 0.19
N GLU A 509 -8.90 5.77 -0.19
CA GLU A 509 -8.25 6.57 -1.23
C GLU A 509 -6.80 6.89 -0.85
N ARG A 510 -6.53 7.21 0.42
CA ARG A 510 -5.16 7.43 0.92
C ARG A 510 -4.29 6.17 0.78
N VAL A 511 -4.83 5.02 1.17
CA VAL A 511 -4.12 3.73 1.06
C VAL A 511 -4.00 3.28 -0.41
N GLU A 512 -4.98 3.57 -1.25
CA GLU A 512 -4.93 3.31 -2.70
C GLU A 512 -3.82 4.16 -3.35
N LEU A 513 -3.74 5.45 -3.04
CA LEU A 513 -2.68 6.34 -3.52
C LEU A 513 -1.29 5.89 -3.06
N GLU A 514 -1.16 5.47 -1.79
CA GLU A 514 0.09 4.92 -1.26
C GLU A 514 0.47 3.62 -1.98
N ASN A 515 -0.49 2.73 -2.20
CA ASN A 515 -0.27 1.50 -2.96
C ASN A 515 0.12 1.78 -4.41
N GLU A 516 -0.46 2.78 -5.05
CA GLU A 516 -0.08 3.21 -6.41
C GLU A 516 1.35 3.73 -6.45
N CYS A 517 1.74 4.58 -5.50
CA CYS A 517 3.14 5.02 -5.35
C CYS A 517 4.09 3.84 -5.13
N MET A 518 3.70 2.87 -4.31
CA MET A 518 4.51 1.68 -4.04
C MET A 518 4.61 0.78 -5.28
N ARG A 519 3.52 0.57 -6.03
CA ARG A 519 3.52 -0.17 -7.30
C ARG A 519 4.37 0.53 -8.36
N ALA A 520 4.34 1.86 -8.45
CA ALA A 520 5.21 2.63 -9.33
C ALA A 520 6.70 2.46 -8.97
N ARG A 521 7.02 2.17 -7.71
CA ARG A 521 8.36 1.81 -7.23
C ARG A 521 8.71 0.33 -7.39
N GLY A 522 7.82 -0.47 -7.98
CA GLY A 522 8.01 -1.90 -8.21
C GLY A 522 7.60 -2.81 -7.05
N ALA A 523 6.86 -2.31 -6.05
CA ALA A 523 6.24 -3.17 -5.05
C ALA A 523 5.13 -4.03 -5.67
N PHE A 524 5.07 -5.29 -5.28
CA PHE A 524 4.10 -6.26 -5.80
C PHE A 524 3.47 -7.05 -4.66
N ASN A 525 2.29 -7.60 -4.90
CA ASN A 525 1.62 -8.48 -3.95
C ASN A 525 2.16 -9.91 -4.09
N PRO A 526 2.76 -10.51 -3.05
CA PRO A 526 3.35 -11.85 -3.12
C PRO A 526 2.33 -12.99 -3.28
N ASP A 527 1.06 -12.76 -2.92
CA ASP A 527 -0.01 -13.75 -3.06
C ASP A 527 -0.53 -13.83 -4.51
N GLU A 528 -0.45 -12.72 -5.24
CA GLU A 528 -0.92 -12.61 -6.62
C GLU A 528 0.22 -12.76 -7.65
N THR A 529 1.42 -12.30 -7.31
CA THR A 529 2.52 -12.16 -8.27
C THR A 529 3.81 -12.74 -7.68
N ARG A 530 4.41 -13.68 -8.41
CA ARG A 530 5.76 -14.18 -8.15
C ARG A 530 6.75 -13.57 -9.13
N VAL A 531 7.78 -12.92 -8.61
CA VAL A 531 8.89 -12.39 -9.41
C VAL A 531 9.92 -13.49 -9.62
N LEU A 532 10.20 -13.78 -10.88
CA LEU A 532 11.21 -14.75 -11.30
C LEU A 532 12.33 -14.00 -12.02
N HIS A 533 13.58 -14.42 -11.81
CA HIS A 533 14.72 -13.95 -12.59
C HIS A 533 15.62 -15.13 -12.93
N LEU A 534 16.46 -14.96 -13.95
CA LEU A 534 17.48 -15.95 -14.28
C LEU A 534 18.48 -16.04 -13.12
N VAL A 535 18.83 -17.26 -12.72
CA VAL A 535 19.86 -17.51 -11.68
C VAL A 535 21.23 -16.97 -12.13
N SER A 536 21.49 -17.02 -13.44
CA SER A 536 22.68 -16.45 -14.10
C SER A 536 22.36 -15.12 -14.76
N ASN A 537 21.90 -14.12 -13.99
CA ASN A 537 21.65 -12.79 -14.53
C ASN A 537 22.94 -11.94 -14.64
N PRO A 538 22.97 -10.91 -15.52
CA PRO A 538 24.14 -10.05 -15.69
C PRO A 538 24.58 -9.29 -14.42
N ALA A 539 23.64 -8.92 -13.54
CA ALA A 539 23.94 -8.21 -12.29
C ALA A 539 24.63 -9.14 -11.26
N ASP A 540 24.14 -10.37 -11.11
CA ASP A 540 24.74 -11.41 -10.29
C ASP A 540 26.12 -11.79 -10.83
N ASN A 541 26.28 -11.89 -12.15
CA ASN A 541 27.58 -12.08 -12.78
C ASN A 541 28.54 -10.91 -12.46
N ALA A 542 28.08 -9.66 -12.54
CA ALA A 542 28.89 -8.50 -12.18
C ALA A 542 29.28 -8.49 -10.69
N VAL A 543 28.35 -8.85 -9.80
CA VAL A 543 28.61 -8.99 -8.36
C VAL A 543 29.60 -10.12 -8.09
N ASN A 544 29.48 -11.25 -8.78
CA ASN A 544 30.40 -12.37 -8.64
C ASN A 544 31.80 -12.03 -9.16
N ASN A 545 31.90 -11.38 -10.32
CA ASN A 545 33.17 -10.88 -10.84
C ASN A 545 33.83 -9.90 -9.86
N LEU A 546 33.07 -8.97 -9.28
CA LEU A 546 33.58 -8.06 -8.25
C LEU A 546 34.05 -8.80 -7.00
N LYS A 547 33.32 -9.84 -6.56
CA LYS A 547 33.74 -10.69 -5.43
C LYS A 547 35.04 -11.42 -5.74
N GLU A 548 35.18 -11.96 -6.95
CA GLU A 548 36.40 -12.63 -7.41
C GLU A 548 37.57 -11.66 -7.48
N GLU A 549 37.37 -10.48 -8.06
CA GLU A 549 38.38 -9.42 -8.12
C GLU A 549 38.80 -8.95 -6.71
N LEU A 550 37.85 -8.79 -5.79
CA LEU A 550 38.17 -8.49 -4.40
C LEU A 550 38.95 -9.63 -3.72
N VAL A 551 38.72 -10.88 -4.10
CA VAL A 551 39.49 -12.02 -3.58
C VAL A 551 40.90 -12.02 -4.18
N THR A 552 41.07 -11.77 -5.47
CA THR A 552 42.40 -11.69 -6.11
C THR A 552 43.20 -10.52 -5.53
N LEU A 553 42.61 -9.32 -5.45
CA LEU A 553 43.25 -8.15 -4.85
C LEU A 553 43.63 -8.37 -3.40
N ARG A 554 42.79 -9.05 -2.60
CA ARG A 554 43.14 -9.39 -1.21
C ARG A 554 44.29 -10.38 -1.12
N LYS A 555 44.35 -11.39 -2.00
CA LYS A 555 45.48 -12.33 -2.07
C LYS A 555 46.76 -11.62 -2.47
N GLU A 556 46.71 -10.79 -3.50
CA GLU A 556 47.86 -9.98 -3.96
C GLU A 556 48.35 -9.05 -2.84
N ASN A 557 47.45 -8.32 -2.19
CA ASN A 557 47.80 -7.45 -1.07
C ASN A 557 48.39 -8.24 0.11
N GLY A 558 47.88 -9.44 0.38
CA GLY A 558 48.45 -10.37 1.37
C GLY A 558 49.89 -10.78 1.03
N THR A 559 50.13 -11.23 -0.21
CA THR A 559 51.47 -11.59 -0.67
C THR A 559 52.43 -10.40 -0.68
N LEU A 560 51.97 -9.20 -1.04
CA LEU A 560 52.76 -7.98 -0.99
C LEU A 560 53.12 -7.61 0.46
N LYS A 561 52.17 -7.70 1.39
CA LYS A 561 52.43 -7.46 2.82
C LYS A 561 53.44 -8.46 3.39
N GLN A 562 53.34 -9.74 3.03
CA GLN A 562 54.33 -10.74 3.42
C GLN A 562 55.70 -10.44 2.84
N ARG A 563 55.78 -10.07 1.55
CA ARG A 563 57.02 -9.65 0.91
C ARG A 563 57.66 -8.45 1.62
N VAL A 564 56.87 -7.43 1.97
CA VAL A 564 57.34 -6.27 2.74
C VAL A 564 57.83 -6.69 4.13
N SER A 565 57.12 -7.57 4.82
CA SER A 565 57.53 -8.08 6.14
C SER A 565 58.87 -8.83 6.08
N ILE A 566 59.07 -9.72 5.11
CA ILE A 566 60.34 -10.44 4.91
C ILE A 566 61.48 -9.46 4.60
N LEU A 567 61.21 -8.44 3.77
CA LEU A 567 62.19 -7.39 3.46
C LEU A 567 62.54 -6.56 4.71
N GLN A 568 61.56 -6.20 5.52
CA GLN A 568 61.76 -5.47 6.77
C GLN A 568 62.57 -6.29 7.78
N ASP A 569 62.25 -7.56 7.99
CA ASP A 569 62.99 -8.47 8.88
C ASP A 569 64.45 -8.62 8.44
N ARG A 570 64.70 -8.77 7.14
CA ARG A 570 66.07 -8.78 6.59
C ARG A 570 66.79 -7.45 6.78
N LEU A 571 66.10 -6.33 6.57
CA LEU A 571 66.67 -5.01 6.79
C LEU A 571 67.07 -4.84 8.26
N SER A 572 66.21 -5.22 9.20
CA SER A 572 66.49 -5.20 10.64
C SER A 572 67.71 -6.05 11.00
N ARG A 573 67.80 -7.28 10.48
CA ARG A 573 68.97 -8.16 10.69
C ARG A 573 70.25 -7.58 10.09
N LEU A 574 70.17 -6.88 8.95
CA LEU A 574 71.32 -6.17 8.37
C LEU A 574 71.76 -4.98 9.24
N TYR A 575 70.81 -4.23 9.80
CA TYR A 575 71.10 -3.15 10.74
C TYR A 575 71.75 -3.67 12.03
N GLU A 576 71.26 -4.78 12.59
CA GLU A 576 71.86 -5.44 13.75
C GLU A 576 73.27 -6.00 13.44
N LYS A 577 73.47 -6.59 12.26
CA LYS A 577 74.75 -7.19 11.87
C LYS A 577 75.82 -6.16 11.49
N ARG A 578 75.42 -5.00 10.96
CA ARG A 578 76.33 -3.87 10.67
C ARG A 578 76.94 -3.27 11.95
N LEU A 579 76.34 -3.50 13.12
CA LEU A 579 76.93 -3.10 14.41
C LEU A 579 78.09 -4.00 14.86
N VAL A 580 78.30 -5.17 14.25
CA VAL A 580 79.24 -6.19 14.80
C VAL A 580 80.42 -6.55 13.88
N THR A 581 80.36 -6.50 12.54
CA THR A 581 81.56 -6.77 11.69
C THR A 581 81.46 -6.20 10.27
N ALA A 582 82.61 -5.77 9.73
CA ALA A 582 82.81 -5.09 8.44
C ALA A 582 82.97 -6.03 7.22
N ASP A 583 82.15 -7.08 7.08
CA ASP A 583 82.17 -7.96 5.89
C ASP A 583 80.91 -7.79 5.05
N ALA A 584 80.95 -6.83 4.13
CA ALA A 584 79.82 -6.36 3.33
C ALA A 584 79.67 -7.06 1.97
N HIS A 585 79.89 -8.38 1.86
CA HIS A 585 79.95 -9.06 0.54
C HIS A 585 79.07 -10.31 0.37
N ASN A 586 78.03 -10.52 1.18
CA ASN A 586 77.14 -11.67 0.97
C ASN A 586 75.64 -11.34 1.09
N CYS A 587 75.21 -10.28 0.43
CA CYS A 587 73.79 -10.03 0.18
C CYS A 587 73.43 -10.60 -1.19
N GLY A 588 73.27 -11.92 -1.27
CA GLY A 588 72.74 -12.59 -2.48
C GLY A 588 71.40 -12.00 -2.94
N ASN A 589 71.02 -12.30 -4.18
CA ASN A 589 69.91 -11.69 -4.90
C ASN A 589 68.60 -11.68 -4.08
N VAL A 590 68.26 -10.52 -3.50
CA VAL A 590 67.19 -10.34 -2.51
C VAL A 590 65.84 -10.83 -3.03
N THR A 591 65.59 -10.67 -4.33
CA THR A 591 64.36 -11.12 -5.00
C THR A 591 64.18 -12.63 -4.97
N MET A 592 65.26 -13.41 -5.19
CA MET A 592 65.18 -14.87 -5.15
C MET A 592 64.95 -15.38 -3.74
N ALA A 593 65.65 -14.79 -2.76
CA ALA A 593 65.58 -15.23 -1.38
C ALA A 593 64.23 -14.89 -0.72
N VAL A 594 63.57 -13.81 -1.16
CA VAL A 594 62.18 -13.48 -0.80
C VAL A 594 61.20 -14.47 -1.44
N GLN A 595 61.41 -14.85 -2.71
CA GLN A 595 60.55 -15.77 -3.42
C GLN A 595 60.64 -17.21 -2.92
N GLU A 596 61.80 -17.60 -2.39
CA GLU A 596 62.01 -18.88 -1.73
C GLU A 596 61.33 -18.91 -0.36
N ALA A 597 61.49 -17.86 0.46
CA ALA A 597 60.80 -17.74 1.75
C ALA A 597 59.26 -17.66 1.62
N LEU A 598 58.74 -17.12 0.53
CA LEU A 598 57.30 -17.11 0.21
C LEU A 598 56.73 -18.51 -0.11
N LYS A 599 57.57 -19.50 -0.48
CA LYS A 599 57.10 -20.88 -0.71
C LYS A 599 56.82 -21.62 0.59
N ASP A 600 57.54 -21.29 1.66
CA ASP A 600 57.44 -21.94 2.96
C ASP A 600 56.39 -21.29 3.88
N HIS A 601 55.85 -20.12 3.51
CA HIS A 601 54.79 -19.45 4.24
C HIS A 601 53.41 -19.70 3.61
N PRO A 602 52.43 -20.24 4.36
CA PRO A 602 51.07 -20.39 3.86
C PRO A 602 50.42 -19.03 3.55
N ASP A 603 49.46 -19.03 2.62
CA ASP A 603 48.66 -17.86 2.28
C ASP A 603 48.01 -17.29 3.57
N PRO A 604 48.22 -16.00 3.89
CA PRO A 604 47.81 -15.43 5.16
C PRO A 604 46.28 -15.47 5.34
N LEU A 605 45.51 -15.48 4.24
CA LEU A 605 44.05 -15.65 4.30
C LEU A 605 43.64 -17.06 4.69
N SER A 606 44.39 -18.07 4.25
CA SER A 606 44.16 -19.47 4.58
C SER A 606 44.50 -19.75 6.04
N GLU A 607 45.56 -19.11 6.56
CA GLU A 607 45.91 -19.16 7.98
C GLU A 607 44.85 -18.46 8.87
N ILE A 608 44.39 -17.26 8.50
CA ILE A 608 43.32 -16.56 9.23
C ILE A 608 42.02 -17.40 9.24
N LYS A 609 41.67 -18.04 8.12
CA LYS A 609 40.51 -18.94 8.06
C LYS A 609 40.67 -20.15 8.99
N ARG A 610 41.86 -20.76 9.04
CA ARG A 610 42.17 -21.85 9.95
C ARG A 610 42.04 -21.42 11.41
N LEU A 611 42.67 -20.30 11.78
CA LEU A 611 42.63 -19.75 13.14
C LEU A 611 41.20 -19.39 13.58
N LYS A 612 40.38 -18.83 12.68
CA LYS A 612 38.95 -18.57 12.99
C LYS A 612 38.19 -19.86 13.29
N LYS A 613 38.47 -20.94 12.57
CA LYS A 613 37.84 -22.26 12.78
C LYS A 613 38.31 -22.92 14.09
N GLU A 614 39.60 -22.78 14.43
CA GLU A 614 40.13 -23.24 15.71
C GLU A 614 39.54 -22.45 16.88
N LEU A 615 39.42 -21.13 16.75
CA LEU A 615 38.80 -20.27 17.76
C LEU A 615 37.31 -20.59 17.97
N SER A 616 36.55 -20.85 16.89
CA SER A 616 35.15 -21.24 17.02
C SER A 616 34.99 -22.62 17.67
N ALA A 617 35.88 -23.57 17.36
CA ALA A 617 35.89 -24.89 17.98
C ALA A 617 36.22 -24.83 19.49
N GLU A 618 37.16 -23.97 19.89
CA GLU A 618 37.47 -23.73 21.31
C GLU A 618 36.30 -23.08 22.05
N LYS A 619 35.67 -22.06 21.47
CA LYS A 619 34.48 -21.42 22.06
C LYS A 619 33.35 -22.43 22.26
N TRP A 620 33.08 -23.26 21.25
CA TRP A 620 32.07 -24.31 21.35
C TRP A 620 32.41 -25.36 22.43
N ARG A 621 33.69 -25.75 22.56
CA ARG A 621 34.14 -26.63 23.66
C ARG A 621 33.95 -25.97 25.02
N GLY A 622 34.25 -24.69 25.16
CA GLY A 622 34.01 -23.92 26.38
C GLY A 622 32.53 -23.85 26.76
N GLU A 623 31.66 -23.53 25.80
CA GLU A 623 30.20 -23.51 25.99
C GLU A 623 29.66 -24.89 26.42
N LYS A 624 30.12 -25.96 25.75
CA LYS A 624 29.72 -27.33 26.11
C LYS A 624 30.20 -27.74 27.49
N ALA A 625 31.42 -27.36 27.88
CA ALA A 625 31.93 -27.58 29.23
C ALA A 625 31.09 -26.82 30.28
N MET A 626 30.70 -25.58 30.00
CA MET A 626 29.83 -24.78 30.86
C MET A 626 28.44 -25.41 31.01
N GLN A 627 27.88 -25.93 29.91
CA GLN A 627 26.58 -26.62 29.90
C GLN A 627 26.63 -27.92 30.68
N MET A 628 27.66 -28.75 30.49
CA MET A 628 27.86 -29.97 31.27
C MET A 628 28.03 -29.65 32.76
N PHE A 629 28.82 -28.63 33.10
CA PHE A 629 28.96 -28.19 34.48
C PHE A 629 27.63 -27.72 35.08
N ALA A 630 26.81 -26.98 34.32
CA ALA A 630 25.49 -26.56 34.76
C ALA A 630 24.54 -27.74 34.99
N SER A 631 24.56 -28.74 34.09
CA SER A 631 23.76 -29.98 34.22
C SER A 631 24.17 -30.76 35.47
N VAL A 632 25.45 -31.10 35.59
CA VAL A 632 26.00 -31.86 36.74
C VAL A 632 25.76 -31.10 38.04
N SER A 633 25.92 -29.78 38.05
CA SER A 633 25.62 -28.95 39.22
C SER A 633 24.13 -28.95 39.57
N SER A 634 23.25 -29.00 38.57
CA SER A 634 21.80 -29.08 38.79
C SER A 634 21.40 -30.43 39.36
N GLU A 635 21.88 -31.52 38.75
CA GLU A 635 21.68 -32.89 39.22
C GLU A 635 22.18 -33.07 40.66
N PHE A 636 23.36 -32.53 40.98
CA PHE A 636 23.88 -32.55 42.34
C PHE A 636 22.97 -31.79 43.34
N ARG A 637 22.47 -30.60 42.96
CA ARG A 637 21.55 -29.83 43.80
C ARG A 637 20.22 -30.56 44.01
N GLU A 638 19.70 -31.20 42.97
CA GLU A 638 18.48 -31.99 43.03
C GLU A 638 18.65 -33.20 43.94
N ALA A 639 19.77 -33.92 43.81
CA ALA A 639 20.12 -35.03 44.70
C ALA A 639 20.21 -34.57 46.17
N CYS A 640 20.84 -33.43 46.45
CA CYS A 640 20.86 -32.84 47.78
C CYS A 640 19.45 -32.53 48.32
N GLY A 641 18.57 -31.99 47.47
CA GLY A 641 17.17 -31.75 47.81
C GLY A 641 16.41 -33.02 48.17
N LEU A 642 16.59 -34.09 47.38
CA LEU A 642 15.92 -35.37 47.59
C LEU A 642 16.43 -36.08 48.85
N LEU A 643 17.73 -36.08 49.09
CA LEU A 643 18.35 -36.83 50.18
C LEU A 643 18.29 -36.11 51.52
N PHE A 644 18.50 -34.78 51.52
CA PHE A 644 18.63 -34.00 52.76
C PHE A 644 17.45 -33.07 53.04
N GLY A 645 16.46 -33.01 52.14
CA GLY A 645 15.26 -32.20 52.34
C GLY A 645 15.47 -30.70 52.17
N TYR A 646 16.59 -30.25 51.59
CA TYR A 646 16.85 -28.84 51.30
C TYR A 646 17.51 -28.62 49.92
N ASN A 647 17.08 -27.57 49.23
CA ASN A 647 17.61 -27.18 47.94
C ASN A 647 18.72 -26.12 48.11
N LEU A 648 19.88 -26.37 47.51
CA LEU A 648 21.00 -25.44 47.48
C LEU A 648 20.85 -24.46 46.31
N VAL A 649 20.73 -23.16 46.59
CA VAL A 649 20.62 -22.10 45.57
C VAL A 649 21.87 -21.23 45.63
N MET A 650 22.86 -21.53 44.78
CA MET A 650 24.07 -20.72 44.64
C MET A 650 23.86 -19.65 43.55
N ARG A 651 23.74 -18.38 43.93
CA ARG A 651 23.64 -17.25 42.98
C ARG A 651 24.83 -16.28 43.04
N GLN A 652 25.62 -16.28 44.13
CA GLN A 652 26.73 -15.36 44.34
C GLN A 652 27.92 -16.12 44.96
N SER A 653 29.15 -15.77 44.57
CA SER A 653 30.36 -16.42 45.07
C SER A 653 30.50 -16.24 46.58
N GLY A 654 30.64 -17.33 47.31
CA GLY A 654 30.89 -17.31 48.76
C GLY A 654 29.65 -17.14 49.65
N VAL A 655 28.43 -17.11 49.10
CA VAL A 655 27.19 -17.15 49.91
C VAL A 655 26.29 -18.27 49.43
N TYR A 656 26.10 -19.28 50.28
CA TYR A 656 25.21 -20.41 50.00
C TYR A 656 23.80 -20.06 50.47
N LYS A 657 22.82 -20.05 49.57
CA LYS A 657 21.41 -19.91 49.97
C LYS A 657 20.79 -21.30 50.04
N VAL A 658 20.14 -21.62 51.13
CA VAL A 658 19.52 -22.93 51.37
C VAL A 658 18.03 -22.72 51.55
N GLN A 659 17.24 -23.47 50.79
CA GLN A 659 15.78 -23.48 50.91
C GLN A 659 15.35 -24.84 51.44
N LEU A 660 14.69 -24.88 52.59
CA LEU A 660 14.11 -26.11 53.12
C LEU A 660 12.92 -26.51 52.23
N ARG A 661 12.75 -27.80 51.91
CA ARG A 661 11.63 -28.27 51.08
C ARG A 661 10.27 -28.12 51.78
N CYS A 662 10.25 -28.17 53.11
CA CYS A 662 9.05 -28.12 53.93
C CYS A 662 8.58 -26.69 54.29
N SER A 663 9.17 -25.64 53.69
CA SER A 663 8.75 -24.25 53.96
C SER A 663 7.49 -23.86 53.16
N LEU A 664 6.46 -23.29 53.81
CA LEU A 664 5.20 -22.89 53.14
C LEU A 664 5.36 -21.82 52.07
N HIS A 665 6.32 -20.91 52.22
CA HIS A 665 6.42 -19.73 51.36
C HIS A 665 7.48 -19.95 50.28
N SER A 666 7.06 -19.96 49.02
CA SER A 666 8.00 -20.02 47.89
C SER A 666 8.87 -18.75 47.88
N GLY A 667 10.17 -18.89 48.12
CA GLY A 667 11.13 -17.78 48.02
C GLY A 667 11.83 -17.38 49.32
N GLU A 668 11.59 -18.08 50.42
CA GLU A 668 12.33 -17.90 51.67
C GLU A 668 13.63 -18.71 51.68
N PHE A 669 14.76 -18.08 52.01
CA PHE A 669 16.08 -18.70 51.98
C PHE A 669 16.88 -18.41 53.25
N LEU A 670 17.57 -19.44 53.76
CA LEU A 670 18.62 -19.32 54.77
C LEU A 670 19.93 -18.97 54.07
N LYS A 671 20.59 -17.89 54.48
CA LYS A 671 21.88 -17.48 53.87
C LYS A 671 23.05 -17.85 54.76
N PHE A 672 23.96 -18.57 54.14
CA PHE A 672 25.15 -19.12 54.74
C PHE A 672 26.40 -18.57 54.01
N PRO A 673 26.89 -17.37 54.38
CA PRO A 673 28.15 -16.86 53.87
C PRO A 673 29.32 -17.75 54.33
N ARG A 674 30.28 -17.95 53.43
CA ARG A 674 31.54 -18.64 53.68
C ARG A 674 32.52 -17.67 54.31
N HIS A 675 32.92 -17.96 55.54
CA HIS A 675 33.99 -17.26 56.24
C HIS A 675 35.16 -18.23 56.48
N GLY A 676 36.20 -18.11 55.63
CA GLY A 676 37.34 -19.03 55.62
C GLY A 676 36.92 -20.44 55.23
N ASP A 677 37.13 -21.40 56.13
CA ASP A 677 36.73 -22.81 55.97
C ASP A 677 35.40 -23.15 56.67
N SER A 678 34.77 -22.15 57.30
CA SER A 678 33.49 -22.33 58.01
C SER A 678 32.35 -21.60 57.31
N VAL A 679 31.14 -22.11 57.53
CA VAL A 679 29.91 -21.59 56.97
C VAL A 679 28.92 -21.41 58.12
N ARG A 680 28.42 -20.19 58.34
CA ARG A 680 27.51 -19.83 59.44
C ARG A 680 26.26 -19.16 58.89
N LEU A 681 25.13 -19.35 59.56
CA LEU A 681 23.89 -18.69 59.20
C LEU A 681 23.98 -17.21 59.58
N THR A 682 23.71 -16.29 58.66
CA THR A 682 23.67 -14.84 58.94
C THR A 682 22.30 -14.24 58.73
N ASP A 683 21.58 -14.69 57.70
CA ASP A 683 20.24 -14.19 57.40
C ASP A 683 19.25 -15.36 57.33
N TYR A 684 18.10 -15.17 57.97
CA TYR A 684 17.01 -16.12 57.95
C TYR A 684 15.65 -15.39 57.84
N PRO A 685 14.63 -16.06 57.27
CA PRO A 685 13.28 -15.49 57.14
C PRO A 685 12.64 -15.15 58.50
N GLN A 686 11.88 -14.06 58.55
CA GLN A 686 11.11 -13.67 59.75
C GLN A 686 9.98 -14.66 60.08
N SER A 687 9.49 -15.42 59.11
CA SER A 687 8.50 -16.49 59.30
C SER A 687 8.97 -17.54 60.30
N LEU A 688 10.28 -17.85 60.31
CA LEU A 688 10.90 -18.78 61.25
C LEU A 688 11.11 -18.17 62.65
N CYS A 689 10.97 -16.85 62.79
CA CYS A 689 11.01 -16.16 64.08
C CYS A 689 9.68 -16.20 64.82
N ASN A 690 8.57 -16.46 64.13
CA ASN A 690 7.23 -16.45 64.72
C ASN A 690 6.92 -17.73 65.52
N ASP A 691 7.74 -18.78 65.36
CA ASP A 691 7.68 -20.00 66.16
C ASP A 691 8.85 -20.00 67.15
N ASP A 692 8.53 -19.93 68.45
CA ASP A 692 9.51 -19.80 69.54
C ASP A 692 10.55 -20.94 69.53
N GLU A 693 10.16 -22.15 69.15
CA GLU A 693 11.05 -23.32 69.09
C GLU A 693 12.05 -23.22 67.92
N LEU A 694 11.59 -22.74 66.76
CA LEU A 694 12.44 -22.54 65.59
C LEU A 694 13.36 -21.33 65.78
N HIS A 695 12.88 -20.25 66.39
CA HIS A 695 13.68 -19.09 66.74
C HIS A 695 14.80 -19.46 67.72
N GLN A 696 14.52 -20.32 68.71
CA GLN A 696 15.53 -20.81 69.65
C GLN A 696 16.59 -21.69 68.96
N LEU A 697 16.19 -22.53 67.99
CA LEU A 697 17.12 -23.36 67.22
C LEU A 697 18.04 -22.51 66.33
N ILE A 698 17.50 -21.48 65.68
CA ILE A 698 18.27 -20.58 64.80
C ILE A 698 19.25 -19.71 65.59
N THR A 699 18.86 -19.26 66.79
CA THR A 699 19.73 -18.46 67.68
C THR A 699 20.75 -19.30 68.45
N SER A 700 20.54 -20.61 68.55
CA SER A 700 21.58 -21.52 69.05
C SER A 700 22.70 -21.62 68.01
N GLU A 701 23.94 -21.27 68.36
CA GLU A 701 25.11 -21.29 67.46
C GLU A 701 25.53 -22.73 67.07
N LEU A 702 24.66 -23.46 66.37
CA LEU A 702 24.89 -24.83 65.93
C LEU A 702 25.66 -24.85 64.59
N PRO A 703 26.48 -25.89 64.34
CA PRO A 703 27.07 -26.12 63.03
C PRO A 703 26.00 -26.27 61.94
N ALA A 704 26.26 -25.73 60.74
CA ALA A 704 25.27 -25.69 59.66
C ALA A 704 24.60 -27.04 59.33
N PRO A 705 25.30 -28.20 59.26
CA PRO A 705 24.65 -29.48 59.02
C PRO A 705 23.68 -29.89 60.13
N GLN A 706 24.05 -29.64 61.39
CA GLN A 706 23.23 -29.97 62.55
C GLN A 706 22.01 -29.05 62.65
N LEU A 707 22.20 -27.76 62.36
CA LEU A 707 21.11 -26.80 62.31
C LEU A 707 20.09 -27.19 61.23
N LEU A 708 20.53 -27.46 60.00
CA LEU A 708 19.63 -27.86 58.90
C LEU A 708 18.90 -29.16 59.18
N ALA A 709 19.57 -30.16 59.78
CA ALA A 709 18.92 -31.42 60.15
C ALA A 709 17.84 -31.23 61.22
N ARG A 710 18.11 -30.42 62.26
CA ARG A 710 17.11 -30.13 63.30
C ARG A 710 15.94 -29.32 62.76
N LEU A 711 16.21 -28.30 61.93
CA LEU A 711 15.17 -27.52 61.27
C LEU A 711 14.31 -28.39 60.35
N PHE A 712 14.90 -29.36 59.64
CA PHE A 712 14.14 -30.29 58.83
C PHE A 712 13.23 -31.17 59.70
N LEU A 713 13.74 -31.79 60.77
CA LEU A 713 12.93 -32.65 61.64
C LEU A 713 11.77 -31.88 62.30
N THR A 714 12.02 -30.69 62.82
CA THR A 714 10.96 -29.88 63.47
C THR A 714 9.91 -29.37 62.49
N THR A 715 10.30 -29.07 61.24
CA THR A 715 9.35 -28.65 60.20
C THR A 715 8.56 -29.82 59.60
N VAL A 716 9.10 -31.04 59.64
CA VAL A 716 8.39 -32.26 59.22
C VAL A 716 7.40 -32.76 60.30
N GLU A 717 7.77 -32.64 61.59
CA GLU A 717 6.94 -33.10 62.72
C GLU A 717 5.72 -32.22 63.02
N LYS A 718 5.62 -31.00 62.45
CA LYS A 718 4.45 -30.12 62.53
C LYS A 718 3.67 -30.13 61.19
N PRO A 719 2.82 -31.14 60.91
CA PRO A 719 2.15 -31.30 59.62
C PRO A 719 1.06 -30.26 59.33
N GLU A 720 0.60 -29.49 60.33
CA GLU A 720 -0.36 -28.37 60.13
C GLU A 720 0.23 -27.23 59.26
N LEU A 721 1.55 -27.23 59.07
CA LEU A 721 2.28 -26.33 58.18
C LEU A 721 2.52 -26.95 56.77
N SER A 722 2.10 -28.20 56.51
CA SER A 722 2.24 -28.85 55.19
C SER A 722 0.92 -29.08 54.44
N THR A 723 -0.24 -28.85 55.07
CA THR A 723 -1.58 -29.12 54.48
C THR A 723 -2.22 -27.95 53.72
N MET A 724 -1.46 -27.27 52.86
CA MET A 724 -2.03 -26.49 51.74
C MET A 724 -1.19 -26.70 50.49
N LEU A 725 -1.23 -27.91 49.94
CA LEU A 725 -0.78 -28.23 48.58
C LEU A 725 -1.40 -29.57 48.14
N MET A 726 -2.72 -29.55 47.95
CA MET A 726 -3.37 -30.21 46.81
C MET A 726 -4.16 -29.15 46.05
#